data_AF-A0A8B6GY82-F1
#
_entry.id   AF-A0A8B6GY82-F1
#
_cell.length_a   1.000
_cell.length_b   1.000
_cell.length_c   1.000
_cell.angle_alpha   90.00
_cell.angle_beta   90.00
_cell.angle_gamma   90.00
#
_symmetry.space_group_name_H-M   'P 1'
#
loop_
_entity.id
_entity.type
_entity.pdbx_description
1 polymer ?
#
loop_
_entity_poly.entity_id
_entity_poly.type
_entity_poly.pdbx_seq_one_letter_code
_entity_poly.pdbx_strand_id
1 'polypeptide(L)'
;MVLLNTERYKWPIHVGSILLLALCCYSPVHGDCNFTSGNAKEVKMEYSSSIIDHEYIVSFNGYYKTQTRKRYLTAALHESGVPSWKILPRDNPAYDYPSDFDVVKLNDGKKEALDALENHPVVKRITPHKKVTRSLKYVKDPDYPSEDTKTPKDLNSCNKTDWQQTFTSSRTQSRRSLSLSATYWHSPNRHRSRNLLRAVPKQIVSALQAEILWNMGYTGAGVKVAVFDTGLAENHPHFKRGKIKDRSNWTNEKSLDDGLGHGTFVAGVITSSKECLGFAPDADIYVFRVFTNNQVSYTSWFLDAFNYAILKKINVLNLSIGGPDFMDHPFVDKVWELTANKVIMVSAIGNDGPLYGTLNNPADQMDVIGVGGINFENQIARFSSRGMTTWELPRGYGRIKPDIVTYGSAVRGSALKGGCRSLSGTSVASPVVAGAVTLLYSAVLDRSHVINPASMKQALMASARRLPEVNMFEQGHGKLDLIRAYQTLRTYKPQASLSPSYIDLTECPYMWPYCTQPIYYGGMPTIVNVTILNGMGVSGKIVNKPEWQPYVPQHGTHIEVAFTYSSSLWPWSGYLAVSITVSKSAATWEGIAEGQITLTVESPPEYDEAEPRRTELRLPVKVKIIPTPPRSKRILWDQFHNLRYPPGYFPRDNLRMKNDPLDWNGDHIHTNFKDMYHHLRSNGYFIEVLGSPFTCFDASQYGTLLIVDAEEEYFPEEVTKLKRDIDNGLSVIIFADWYNVSVMKKVKFYDENTRQWWMPDTGGANIPALNDLIMSLGMAFSDEVYEGDFMMGDHD
;
A
#
# COMPACT_ATOMS: atom_id res chain seq x y z
N MET A 1 26.69 30.49 3.18
CA MET A 1 26.29 31.80 2.60
C MET A 1 25.19 31.51 1.61
N VAL A 2 23.98 32.08 1.80
CA VAL A 2 22.73 31.73 1.08
C VAL A 2 22.29 30.26 1.35
N LEU A 3 21.26 29.97 2.15
CA LEU A 3 19.82 30.25 2.02
C LEU A 3 19.16 29.58 0.80
N LEU A 4 18.65 28.37 1.03
CA LEU A 4 17.51 27.80 0.30
C LEU A 4 16.25 28.04 1.15
N ASN A 5 15.09 28.23 0.51
CA ASN A 5 13.80 28.16 1.20
C ASN A 5 12.77 27.49 0.28
N THR A 6 12.08 26.47 0.80
CA THR A 6 10.88 25.81 0.26
C THR A 6 9.62 26.61 0.72
N GLU A 7 8.35 26.31 0.37
CA GLU A 7 7.46 25.13 0.54
C GLU A 7 6.14 25.41 -0.26
N ARG A 8 5.46 24.48 -0.97
CA ARG A 8 4.54 23.37 -0.61
C ARG A 8 3.12 23.73 -0.06
N TYR A 9 2.09 23.60 -0.92
CA TYR A 9 0.74 22.95 -0.72
C TYR A 9 -0.24 23.25 0.49
N LYS A 10 -1.60 23.45 0.28
CA LYS A 10 -2.79 22.59 0.72
C LYS A 10 -4.28 23.12 1.01
N TRP A 11 -5.37 22.68 0.26
CA TRP A 11 -6.90 22.87 0.29
C TRP A 11 -7.63 23.00 1.71
N PRO A 12 -8.77 22.41 2.28
CA PRO A 12 -9.94 21.50 1.92
C PRO A 12 -11.40 21.75 2.58
N ILE A 13 -12.22 20.72 2.99
CA ILE A 13 -13.71 20.37 2.73
C ILE A 13 -14.87 20.18 3.80
N HIS A 14 -16.21 20.23 3.43
CA HIS A 14 -17.48 19.49 3.91
C HIS A 14 -18.88 20.12 3.41
N VAL A 15 -20.18 19.64 3.26
CA VAL A 15 -21.13 18.42 3.16
C VAL A 15 -22.64 18.88 2.89
N GLY A 16 -23.71 18.22 2.34
CA GLY A 16 -24.01 16.96 1.56
C GLY A 16 -25.22 16.00 1.98
N SER A 17 -26.08 15.49 1.03
CA SER A 17 -27.06 14.30 1.01
C SER A 17 -28.61 14.48 1.05
N ILE A 18 -29.45 13.66 0.32
CA ILE A 18 -30.66 12.84 0.78
C ILE A 18 -31.67 12.28 -0.31
N LEU A 19 -31.94 10.96 -0.28
CA LEU A 19 -33.15 10.16 -0.73
C LEU A 19 -33.59 10.19 -2.23
N LEU A 20 -34.55 9.41 -2.82
CA LEU A 20 -35.50 8.28 -2.51
C LEU A 20 -35.60 7.38 -3.81
N LEU A 21 -36.47 6.38 -4.13
CA LEU A 21 -37.69 5.74 -3.57
C LEU A 21 -37.69 4.18 -3.71
N ALA A 22 -38.75 3.49 -4.24
CA ALA A 22 -38.94 2.01 -4.18
C ALA A 22 -39.98 1.39 -5.17
N LEU A 23 -40.18 0.04 -5.08
CA LEU A 23 -41.17 -0.92 -5.67
C LEU A 23 -40.59 -1.92 -6.73
N CYS A 24 -40.45 -3.26 -6.59
CA CYS A 24 -41.03 -4.38 -5.79
C CYS A 24 -42.02 -5.28 -6.60
N CYS A 25 -42.20 -6.60 -6.38
CA CYS A 25 -41.40 -7.73 -5.83
C CYS A 25 -42.21 -9.04 -5.97
N TYR A 26 -41.59 -10.24 -6.04
CA TYR A 26 -41.82 -11.44 -5.17
C TYR A 26 -41.32 -12.80 -5.73
N SER A 27 -40.91 -13.70 -4.81
CA SER A 27 -40.58 -15.13 -5.00
C SER A 27 -41.62 -16.04 -4.28
N PRO A 28 -41.47 -17.38 -4.24
CA PRO A 28 -40.69 -18.10 -3.19
C PRO A 28 -39.69 -19.14 -3.82
N VAL A 29 -39.18 -20.27 -3.27
CA VAL A 29 -39.53 -21.23 -2.19
C VAL A 29 -38.26 -21.89 -1.58
N HIS A 30 -38.42 -22.64 -0.48
CA HIS A 30 -37.43 -23.22 0.44
C HIS A 30 -36.62 -24.47 0.01
N GLY A 31 -35.57 -24.74 0.81
CA GLY A 31 -34.90 -26.04 0.96
C GLY A 31 -33.81 -26.03 2.05
N ASP A 32 -34.20 -26.03 3.33
CA ASP A 32 -33.30 -25.71 4.46
C ASP A 32 -32.30 -26.82 4.86
N CYS A 33 -31.11 -26.45 5.37
CA CYS A 33 -30.23 -27.33 6.16
C CYS A 33 -29.28 -26.56 7.08
N ASN A 34 -29.35 -26.82 8.39
CA ASN A 34 -28.71 -26.04 9.45
C ASN A 34 -27.23 -26.41 9.68
N PHE A 35 -26.32 -25.43 9.70
CA PHE A 35 -24.90 -25.58 10.10
C PHE A 35 -24.39 -24.36 10.87
N THR A 36 -23.67 -24.58 11.97
CA THR A 36 -23.13 -23.50 12.82
C THR A 36 -21.87 -22.86 12.24
N SER A 37 -22.02 -21.80 11.44
CA SER A 37 -20.93 -20.91 11.05
C SER A 37 -20.93 -19.62 11.88
N GLY A 38 -19.79 -19.29 12.51
CA GLY A 38 -19.63 -18.01 13.18
C GLY A 38 -19.48 -16.88 12.16
N ASN A 39 -20.21 -15.77 12.35
CA ASN A 39 -20.10 -14.57 11.51
C ASN A 39 -18.63 -14.11 11.44
N ALA A 40 -18.04 -14.12 10.24
CA ALA A 40 -16.73 -13.52 10.00
C ALA A 40 -16.80 -12.01 10.26
N LYS A 41 -15.73 -11.44 10.83
CA LYS A 41 -15.67 -10.01 11.13
C LYS A 41 -14.54 -9.32 10.40
N GLU A 42 -14.90 -8.36 9.57
CA GLU A 42 -13.97 -7.44 8.93
C GLU A 42 -13.39 -6.47 9.95
N VAL A 43 -12.07 -6.34 9.93
CA VAL A 43 -11.28 -5.45 10.78
C VAL A 43 -11.10 -4.14 10.01
N LYS A 44 -12.10 -3.25 10.02
CA LYS A 44 -11.86 -1.90 9.52
C LYS A 44 -10.83 -1.23 10.43
N MET A 45 -9.77 -0.70 9.85
CA MET A 45 -8.75 0.08 10.53
C MET A 45 -8.88 1.51 10.02
N GLU A 46 -9.12 2.46 10.93
CA GLU A 46 -8.97 3.89 10.62
C GLU A 46 -7.74 4.39 11.37
N TYR A 47 -6.95 5.27 10.74
CA TYR A 47 -5.71 5.80 11.29
C TYR A 47 -5.71 7.32 11.28
N SER A 48 -5.13 7.92 12.31
CA SER A 48 -4.79 9.34 12.32
C SER A 48 -3.44 9.55 13.00
N SER A 49 -2.66 10.49 12.46
CA SER A 49 -1.36 10.89 13.01
C SER A 49 -1.42 12.38 13.34
N SER A 50 -0.99 12.77 14.54
CA SER A 50 -0.92 14.16 14.95
C SER A 50 0.44 14.51 15.55
N ILE A 51 0.88 15.76 15.36
CA ILE A 51 2.13 16.28 15.94
C ILE A 51 1.87 16.64 17.40
N ILE A 52 2.81 16.30 18.29
CA ILE A 52 2.69 16.54 19.73
C ILE A 52 3.33 17.87 20.08
N ASP A 53 2.50 18.73 20.64
CA ASP A 53 2.86 20.08 21.03
C ASP A 53 4.13 20.12 21.91
N HIS A 54 5.11 20.91 21.47
CA HIS A 54 6.39 21.17 22.14
C HIS A 54 7.36 19.97 22.27
N GLU A 55 7.09 18.82 21.64
CA GLU A 55 7.93 17.62 21.72
C GLU A 55 8.61 17.27 20.40
N TYR A 56 9.90 16.93 20.47
CA TYR A 56 10.75 16.65 19.31
C TYR A 56 11.58 15.39 19.53
N ILE A 57 11.60 14.51 18.53
CA ILE A 57 12.57 13.42 18.44
C ILE A 57 13.87 14.03 17.92
N VAL A 58 14.92 14.02 18.75
CA VAL A 58 16.28 14.38 18.36
C VAL A 58 17.03 13.09 18.07
N SER A 59 17.33 12.84 16.80
CA SER A 59 18.13 11.70 16.35
C SER A 59 19.61 12.08 16.33
N PHE A 60 20.49 11.14 16.70
CA PHE A 60 21.94 11.30 16.76
C PHE A 60 22.63 10.47 15.67
N ASN A 61 23.88 10.81 15.36
CA ASN A 61 24.70 10.11 14.36
C ASN A 61 25.26 8.74 14.84
N GLY A 62 24.79 8.22 15.99
CA GLY A 62 25.22 6.94 16.54
C GLY A 62 24.56 6.60 17.88
N TYR A 63 24.84 5.40 18.39
CA TYR A 63 24.27 4.89 19.64
C TYR A 63 25.06 5.34 20.86
N TYR A 64 24.43 6.14 21.72
CA TYR A 64 25.02 6.70 22.93
C TYR A 64 24.20 6.34 24.17
N LYS A 65 24.85 6.22 25.34
CA LYS A 65 24.14 6.07 26.63
C LYS A 65 23.43 7.37 27.02
N THR A 66 22.34 7.26 27.78
CA THR A 66 21.46 8.38 28.20
C THR A 66 22.24 9.56 28.80
N GLN A 67 23.23 9.31 29.65
CA GLN A 67 24.07 10.38 30.25
C GLN A 67 24.97 11.10 29.23
N THR A 68 25.34 10.45 28.12
CA THR A 68 26.10 11.06 27.02
C THR A 68 25.19 11.91 26.12
N ARG A 69 24.02 11.38 25.74
CA ARG A 69 23.01 12.11 24.95
C ARG A 69 22.56 13.38 25.68
N LYS A 70 22.28 13.26 26.99
CA LYS A 70 22.00 14.41 27.87
C LYS A 70 23.10 15.48 27.82
N ARG A 71 24.38 15.12 27.79
CA ARG A 71 25.49 16.09 27.68
C ARG A 71 25.49 16.82 26.34
N TYR A 72 25.26 16.13 25.22
CA TYR A 72 25.15 16.76 23.90
C TYR A 72 23.97 17.76 23.84
N LEU A 73 22.80 17.34 24.33
CA LEU A 73 21.61 18.20 24.40
C LEU A 73 21.84 19.41 25.32
N THR A 74 22.52 19.22 26.46
CA THR A 74 22.89 20.33 27.35
C THR A 74 23.89 21.29 26.72
N ALA A 75 24.87 20.81 25.94
CA ALA A 75 25.82 21.69 25.25
C ALA A 75 25.10 22.59 24.22
N ALA A 76 24.38 21.98 23.28
CA ALA A 76 23.65 22.70 22.24
C ALA A 76 22.63 23.70 22.81
N LEU A 77 21.85 23.31 23.83
CA LEU A 77 20.82 24.19 24.39
C LEU A 77 21.37 25.23 25.37
N HIS A 78 22.56 25.05 25.94
CA HIS A 78 23.24 26.10 26.73
C HIS A 78 23.73 27.25 25.82
N GLU A 79 24.19 26.95 24.61
CA GLU A 79 24.62 27.96 23.63
C GLU A 79 23.45 28.79 23.08
N SER A 80 22.23 28.23 23.06
CA SER A 80 21.01 28.92 22.59
C SER A 80 20.35 29.87 23.60
N GLY A 81 20.77 29.88 24.87
CA GLY A 81 20.17 30.72 25.92
C GLY A 81 18.74 30.33 26.35
N VAL A 82 18.24 29.16 25.94
CA VAL A 82 16.86 28.71 26.15
C VAL A 82 16.59 28.37 27.63
N PRO A 83 15.61 29.02 28.30
CA PRO A 83 15.50 28.98 29.76
C PRO A 83 14.86 27.70 30.31
N SER A 84 14.06 26.95 29.53
CA SER A 84 13.41 25.73 30.03
C SER A 84 13.22 24.62 28.98
N TRP A 85 13.86 23.48 29.22
CA TRP A 85 13.73 22.24 28.43
C TRP A 85 13.86 21.00 29.32
N LYS A 86 13.39 19.85 28.84
CA LYS A 86 13.60 18.54 29.50
C LYS A 86 13.64 17.38 28.49
N ILE A 87 14.36 16.33 28.84
CA ILE A 87 14.24 15.02 28.18
C ILE A 87 13.04 14.29 28.80
N LEU A 88 12.22 13.61 27.99
CA LEU A 88 11.17 12.73 28.50
C LEU A 88 11.76 11.37 28.90
N PRO A 89 11.38 10.80 30.05
CA PRO A 89 11.85 9.48 30.45
C PRO A 89 11.28 8.39 29.53
N ARG A 90 12.10 7.38 29.23
CA ARG A 90 11.74 6.20 28.42
C ARG A 90 11.59 5.01 29.36
N ASP A 91 10.51 4.96 30.13
CA ASP A 91 10.31 3.97 31.21
C ASP A 91 9.95 2.57 30.68
N ASN A 92 10.87 1.97 29.91
CA ASN A 92 10.68 0.74 29.15
C ASN A 92 11.95 -0.15 29.14
N PRO A 93 11.90 -1.39 28.63
CA PRO A 93 13.05 -2.30 28.64
C PRO A 93 14.28 -1.86 27.81
N ALA A 94 14.20 -0.80 27.01
CA ALA A 94 15.33 -0.21 26.28
C ALA A 94 16.02 0.95 27.04
N TYR A 95 15.53 1.34 28.22
CA TYR A 95 16.01 2.53 28.96
C TYR A 95 17.54 2.58 29.17
N ASP A 96 18.11 1.50 29.72
CA ASP A 96 19.53 1.38 30.09
C ASP A 96 20.47 1.15 28.91
N TYR A 97 19.91 0.77 27.75
CA TYR A 97 20.69 0.49 26.55
C TYR A 97 21.07 1.79 25.80
N PRO A 98 22.19 1.79 25.07
CA PRO A 98 22.48 2.85 24.12
C PRO A 98 21.30 3.06 23.16
N SER A 99 21.03 4.32 22.82
CA SER A 99 20.02 4.71 21.84
C SER A 99 20.61 5.74 20.89
N ASP A 100 20.06 5.80 19.69
CA ASP A 100 20.32 6.77 18.65
C ASP A 100 19.36 7.98 18.71
N PHE A 101 18.44 8.03 19.66
CA PHE A 101 17.54 9.18 19.85
C PHE A 101 17.19 9.44 21.32
N ASP A 102 16.67 10.65 21.58
CA ASP A 102 15.88 11.01 22.77
C ASP A 102 14.68 11.87 22.34
N VAL A 103 13.64 11.93 23.19
CA VAL A 103 12.52 12.89 23.02
C VAL A 103 12.74 14.08 23.94
N VAL A 104 12.81 15.27 23.37
CA VAL A 104 13.04 16.54 24.06
C VAL A 104 11.76 17.38 24.05
N LYS A 105 11.39 17.93 25.21
CA LYS A 105 10.33 18.94 25.33
C LYS A 105 10.94 20.32 25.58
N LEU A 106 10.59 21.28 24.73
CA LEU A 106 11.07 22.66 24.73
C LEU A 106 9.87 23.57 25.05
N ASN A 107 9.85 24.29 26.18
CA ASN A 107 8.66 25.09 26.54
C ASN A 107 8.71 26.53 25.98
N ASP A 108 9.91 27.09 25.85
CA ASP A 108 10.18 28.47 25.42
C ASP A 108 11.31 28.50 24.37
N GLY A 109 11.47 29.60 23.62
CA GLY A 109 12.61 29.80 22.70
C GLY A 109 12.70 28.76 21.56
N LYS A 110 11.54 28.36 21.01
CA LYS A 110 11.42 27.21 20.09
C LYS A 110 12.37 27.28 18.90
N LYS A 111 12.53 28.45 18.25
CA LYS A 111 13.31 28.51 17.00
C LYS A 111 14.79 28.42 17.30
N GLU A 112 15.25 29.20 18.25
CA GLU A 112 16.63 29.29 18.73
C GLU A 112 17.11 27.93 19.28
N ALA A 113 16.23 27.20 19.97
CA ALA A 113 16.46 25.84 20.43
C ALA A 113 16.63 24.82 19.29
N LEU A 114 15.79 24.90 18.25
CA LEU A 114 15.84 24.00 17.10
C LEU A 114 17.07 24.28 16.24
N ASP A 115 17.31 25.55 15.90
CA ASP A 115 18.47 26.00 15.14
C ASP A 115 19.78 25.54 15.83
N ALA A 116 19.91 25.70 17.16
CA ALA A 116 21.11 25.27 17.89
C ALA A 116 21.26 23.74 17.99
N LEU A 117 20.17 23.00 18.11
CA LEU A 117 20.19 21.53 18.09
C LEU A 117 20.56 20.99 16.70
N GLU A 118 20.10 21.63 15.61
CA GLU A 118 20.36 21.18 14.24
C GLU A 118 21.80 21.49 13.79
N ASN A 119 22.38 22.57 14.28
CA ASN A 119 23.80 22.90 14.05
C ASN A 119 24.78 22.04 14.88
N HIS A 120 24.32 21.25 15.85
CA HIS A 120 25.21 20.45 16.72
C HIS A 120 25.70 19.17 16.00
N PRO A 121 27.02 18.95 15.82
CA PRO A 121 27.57 17.97 14.85
C PRO A 121 27.31 16.48 15.16
N VAL A 122 26.78 16.15 16.35
CA VAL A 122 26.37 14.79 16.72
C VAL A 122 24.88 14.53 16.48
N VAL A 123 24.08 15.58 16.25
CA VAL A 123 22.67 15.45 15.84
C VAL A 123 22.63 15.09 14.36
N LYS A 124 21.77 14.12 14.02
CA LYS A 124 21.51 13.68 12.65
C LYS A 124 20.38 14.49 12.02
N ARG A 125 19.32 14.72 12.80
CA ARG A 125 18.05 15.33 12.40
C ARG A 125 17.17 15.57 13.64
N ILE A 126 16.36 16.63 13.60
CA ILE A 126 15.26 16.85 14.54
C ILE A 126 13.95 16.61 13.79
N THR A 127 12.94 16.06 14.48
CA THR A 127 11.58 15.94 13.94
C THR A 127 10.54 16.20 15.03
N PRO A 128 9.36 16.77 14.71
CA PRO A 128 8.25 16.84 15.66
C PRO A 128 7.82 15.43 16.07
N HIS A 129 7.63 15.21 17.37
CA HIS A 129 7.18 13.92 17.90
C HIS A 129 5.73 13.68 17.45
N LYS A 130 5.42 12.51 16.88
CA LYS A 130 4.06 12.17 16.42
C LYS A 130 3.37 11.16 17.35
N LYS A 131 2.08 11.40 17.57
CA LYS A 131 1.10 10.50 18.18
C LYS A 131 0.34 9.82 17.06
N VAL A 132 0.26 8.50 17.08
CA VAL A 132 -0.52 7.70 16.12
C VAL A 132 -1.73 7.12 16.84
N THR A 133 -2.93 7.36 16.32
CA THR A 133 -4.17 6.74 16.81
C THR A 133 -4.70 5.77 15.78
N ARG A 134 -5.06 4.57 16.22
CA ARG A 134 -5.67 3.50 15.43
C ARG A 134 -7.12 3.30 15.89
N SER A 135 -8.03 2.93 15.00
CA SER A 135 -9.39 2.53 15.36
C SER A 135 -9.75 1.20 14.72
N LEU A 136 -9.65 0.12 15.49
CA LEU A 136 -10.09 -1.23 15.12
C LEU A 136 -11.61 -1.34 15.32
N LYS A 137 -12.36 -1.30 14.22
CA LYS A 137 -13.81 -1.51 14.19
C LYS A 137 -14.09 -2.88 13.57
N TYR A 138 -14.66 -3.80 14.35
CA TYR A 138 -14.99 -5.16 13.90
C TYR A 138 -16.43 -5.21 13.31
N VAL A 139 -16.54 -4.98 12.00
CA VAL A 139 -17.80 -5.05 11.22
C VAL A 139 -18.10 -6.51 10.85
N LYS A 140 -19.30 -6.85 10.34
CA LYS A 140 -19.50 -8.15 9.65
C LYS A 140 -18.84 -8.09 8.27
N ASP A 141 -18.15 -9.16 7.87
CA ASP A 141 -17.59 -9.28 6.52
C ASP A 141 -18.74 -9.36 5.47
N PRO A 142 -18.82 -8.45 4.48
CA PRO A 142 -19.89 -8.43 3.50
C PRO A 142 -19.82 -9.57 2.48
N ASP A 143 -18.64 -10.18 2.28
CA ASP A 143 -18.45 -11.34 1.38
C ASP A 143 -18.96 -12.64 2.04
N TYR A 144 -19.30 -12.61 3.34
CA TYR A 144 -19.86 -13.72 4.12
C TYR A 144 -21.25 -13.39 4.70
N PRO A 145 -22.33 -13.43 3.89
CA PRO A 145 -23.68 -13.12 4.34
C PRO A 145 -24.18 -14.13 5.40
N SER A 146 -24.92 -13.60 6.37
CA SER A 146 -25.64 -14.41 7.38
C SER A 146 -27.11 -14.50 7.04
N GLU A 147 -27.65 -15.72 6.89
CA GLU A 147 -29.10 -15.92 6.79
C GLU A 147 -29.82 -15.57 8.11
N ASP A 148 -31.11 -15.23 7.94
CA ASP A 148 -32.12 -14.90 8.94
C ASP A 148 -31.91 -13.73 9.94
N THR A 149 -32.82 -12.77 9.85
CA THR A 149 -33.34 -12.03 11.00
C THR A 149 -34.86 -12.21 11.09
N LYS A 150 -35.29 -13.23 11.85
CA LYS A 150 -36.64 -13.30 12.43
C LYS A 150 -36.52 -13.30 13.95
N THR A 151 -36.86 -12.17 14.56
CA THR A 151 -36.87 -11.99 16.01
C THR A 151 -38.12 -12.64 16.62
N PRO A 152 -38.01 -13.38 17.74
CA PRO A 152 -39.16 -14.03 18.37
C PRO A 152 -39.90 -13.06 19.31
N LYS A 153 -41.19 -12.83 19.05
CA LYS A 153 -42.15 -12.32 20.05
C LYS A 153 -43.53 -12.95 19.88
N ASP A 154 -44.22 -12.94 21.01
CA ASP A 154 -45.65 -13.17 21.23
C ASP A 154 -46.20 -14.56 20.91
N LEU A 155 -46.25 -15.38 21.97
CA LEU A 155 -47.24 -16.45 22.11
C LEU A 155 -48.65 -15.85 21.96
N ASN A 156 -49.51 -16.43 21.12
CA ASN A 156 -50.78 -17.01 21.58
C ASN A 156 -51.61 -17.72 20.49
N SER A 157 -52.60 -18.48 20.95
CA SER A 157 -53.70 -19.11 20.20
C SER A 157 -53.34 -20.06 19.04
N CYS A 158 -53.37 -21.36 19.33
CA CYS A 158 -53.88 -22.34 18.36
C CYS A 158 -55.40 -22.42 18.49
N ASN A 159 -56.17 -22.31 17.39
CA ASN A 159 -57.40 -23.10 17.14
C ASN A 159 -58.12 -22.73 15.84
N LYS A 160 -58.90 -23.70 15.31
CA LYS A 160 -60.00 -23.58 14.32
C LYS A 160 -59.61 -23.20 12.88
N THR A 161 -59.81 -24.09 11.88
CA THR A 161 -61.05 -24.38 11.10
C THR A 161 -61.49 -23.19 10.22
N ASP A 162 -61.96 -23.32 8.97
CA ASP A 162 -62.47 -24.51 8.24
C ASP A 162 -62.62 -24.26 6.72
N TRP A 163 -62.67 -25.32 5.89
CA TRP A 163 -63.06 -25.34 4.44
C TRP A 163 -62.33 -24.34 3.49
N GLN A 164 -62.53 -24.29 2.16
CA GLN A 164 -63.25 -25.17 1.21
C GLN A 164 -62.48 -25.29 -0.14
N GLN A 165 -62.82 -26.27 -0.97
CA GLN A 165 -62.27 -26.43 -2.32
C GLN A 165 -63.10 -25.69 -3.38
N THR A 166 -62.45 -25.13 -4.40
CA THR A 166 -63.01 -25.03 -5.76
C THR A 166 -61.94 -25.27 -6.82
N PHE A 167 -62.06 -26.37 -7.57
CA PHE A 167 -61.31 -26.62 -8.80
C PHE A 167 -62.08 -26.02 -9.99
N THR A 168 -61.40 -25.26 -10.84
CA THR A 168 -61.86 -24.98 -12.21
C THR A 168 -60.71 -25.15 -13.19
N SER A 169 -60.84 -26.13 -14.09
CA SER A 169 -59.81 -26.46 -15.08
C SER A 169 -60.19 -25.97 -16.48
N SER A 170 -59.23 -25.40 -17.20
CA SER A 170 -59.31 -25.26 -18.66
C SER A 170 -57.98 -25.68 -19.31
N ARG A 171 -58.03 -26.79 -20.07
CA ARG A 171 -56.95 -27.20 -20.97
C ARG A 171 -57.26 -26.71 -22.38
N THR A 172 -56.26 -26.20 -23.08
CA THR A 172 -56.13 -26.38 -24.54
C THR A 172 -54.68 -26.74 -24.88
N GLN A 173 -54.49 -27.59 -25.89
CA GLN A 173 -53.19 -27.95 -26.45
C GLN A 173 -53.19 -27.60 -27.94
N SER A 174 -52.08 -27.12 -28.51
CA SER A 174 -51.67 -27.56 -29.86
C SER A 174 -50.23 -27.19 -30.26
N ARG A 175 -49.63 -28.13 -30.99
CA ARG A 175 -48.50 -28.17 -31.96
C ARG A 175 -47.95 -26.83 -32.48
N ARG A 176 -46.63 -26.62 -32.72
CA ARG A 176 -45.52 -27.39 -33.39
C ARG A 176 -45.42 -27.27 -34.93
N SER A 177 -44.43 -26.50 -35.39
CA SER A 177 -43.59 -26.65 -36.60
C SER A 177 -42.30 -25.81 -36.36
N LEU A 178 -41.04 -26.19 -36.64
CA LEU A 178 -40.37 -26.86 -37.78
C LEU A 178 -40.29 -25.97 -39.04
N SER A 179 -39.14 -25.78 -39.73
CA SER A 179 -37.77 -26.35 -39.52
C SER A 179 -36.69 -25.76 -40.46
N LEU A 180 -35.39 -25.96 -40.11
CA LEU A 180 -34.17 -25.86 -40.97
C LEU A 180 -33.76 -24.45 -41.44
N SER A 181 -32.48 -24.07 -41.65
CA SER A 181 -31.17 -24.78 -41.69
C SER A 181 -30.11 -23.99 -40.85
N ALA A 182 -28.90 -24.46 -40.53
CA ALA A 182 -28.10 -25.58 -41.07
C ALA A 182 -27.24 -26.32 -40.02
N THR A 183 -26.82 -27.52 -40.41
CA THR A 183 -25.95 -28.52 -39.73
C THR A 183 -24.47 -28.35 -40.12
N TYR A 184 -23.46 -28.96 -39.48
CA TYR A 184 -23.17 -29.36 -38.07
C TYR A 184 -21.79 -30.06 -38.07
N TRP A 185 -20.97 -29.91 -37.02
CA TRP A 185 -20.01 -30.90 -36.47
C TRP A 185 -19.48 -30.32 -35.14
N HIS A 186 -20.08 -30.58 -33.96
CA HIS A 186 -19.88 -31.76 -33.09
C HIS A 186 -18.41 -32.06 -32.75
N SER A 187 -17.99 -32.32 -31.49
CA SER A 187 -18.64 -32.32 -30.15
C SER A 187 -17.53 -32.63 -29.09
N PRO A 188 -17.77 -32.89 -27.77
CA PRO A 188 -18.97 -32.69 -26.94
C PRO A 188 -18.69 -32.00 -25.56
N ASN A 189 -19.76 -31.83 -24.78
CA ASN A 189 -19.82 -31.88 -23.31
C ASN A 189 -18.60 -31.45 -22.46
N ARG A 190 -18.68 -30.25 -21.89
CA ARG A 190 -18.45 -30.10 -20.44
C ARG A 190 -19.77 -29.79 -19.75
N HIS A 191 -20.33 -30.80 -19.06
CA HIS A 191 -21.29 -30.52 -18.00
C HIS A 191 -20.62 -29.56 -17.02
N ARG A 192 -21.29 -28.45 -16.67
CA ARG A 192 -20.95 -27.71 -15.45
C ARG A 192 -21.29 -28.64 -14.28
N SER A 193 -20.31 -29.45 -13.85
CA SER A 193 -20.38 -30.12 -12.57
C SER A 193 -20.55 -29.03 -11.52
N ARG A 194 -21.74 -28.94 -10.92
CA ARG A 194 -21.95 -28.17 -9.70
C ARG A 194 -21.07 -28.83 -8.64
N ASN A 195 -19.85 -28.35 -8.52
CA ASN A 195 -18.93 -28.76 -7.48
C ASN A 195 -19.51 -28.27 -6.15
N LEU A 196 -20.40 -29.07 -5.58
CA LEU A 196 -20.80 -29.03 -4.17
C LEU A 196 -19.62 -29.45 -3.30
N LEU A 197 -18.52 -28.69 -3.41
CA LEU A 197 -17.43 -28.65 -2.47
C LEU A 197 -17.95 -27.99 -1.20
N ARG A 198 -18.75 -28.77 -0.47
CA ARG A 198 -19.25 -28.49 0.88
C ARG A 198 -18.07 -27.99 1.70
N ALA A 199 -18.03 -26.69 1.94
CA ALA A 199 -16.84 -26.01 2.44
C ALA A 199 -16.60 -26.35 3.91
N VAL A 200 -15.92 -27.48 4.15
CA VAL A 200 -15.19 -27.70 5.40
C VAL A 200 -14.26 -26.48 5.55
N PRO A 201 -14.38 -25.68 6.63
CA PRO A 201 -13.60 -24.46 6.77
C PRO A 201 -12.13 -24.83 6.95
N LYS A 202 -11.39 -24.84 5.84
CA LYS A 202 -10.01 -25.33 5.79
C LYS A 202 -9.15 -24.47 6.70
N GLN A 203 -8.47 -25.11 7.64
CA GLN A 203 -7.51 -24.43 8.47
C GLN A 203 -6.38 -23.89 7.58
N ILE A 204 -5.95 -22.66 7.85
CA ILE A 204 -5.08 -21.91 6.93
C ILE A 204 -3.71 -22.59 6.70
N VAL A 205 -3.20 -23.28 7.72
CA VAL A 205 -2.00 -24.13 7.65
C VAL A 205 -2.16 -25.28 6.64
N SER A 206 -3.33 -25.94 6.62
CA SER A 206 -3.66 -27.01 5.67
C SER A 206 -3.88 -26.45 4.25
N ALA A 207 -4.51 -25.27 4.15
CA ALA A 207 -4.74 -24.58 2.89
C ALA A 207 -3.45 -24.09 2.20
N LEU A 208 -2.39 -23.86 2.98
CA LEU A 208 -1.03 -23.56 2.51
C LEU A 208 -0.04 -24.74 2.71
N GLN A 209 -0.54 -25.95 2.98
CA GLN A 209 0.22 -27.20 3.03
C GLN A 209 1.36 -27.29 4.09
N ALA A 210 1.30 -26.49 5.16
CA ALA A 210 2.33 -26.43 6.21
C ALA A 210 2.60 -27.77 6.92
N GLU A 211 1.59 -28.64 6.98
CA GLU A 211 1.68 -30.03 7.47
C GLU A 211 2.82 -30.82 6.80
N ILE A 212 3.18 -30.51 5.55
CA ILE A 212 4.30 -31.16 4.85
C ILE A 212 5.63 -30.84 5.52
N LEU A 213 5.85 -29.59 5.95
CA LEU A 213 7.07 -29.17 6.65
C LEU A 213 7.07 -29.66 8.11
N TRP A 214 5.91 -29.70 8.76
CA TRP A 214 5.76 -30.29 10.09
C TRP A 214 6.09 -31.78 10.10
N ASN A 215 5.68 -32.53 9.06
CA ASN A 215 6.03 -33.94 8.89
C ASN A 215 7.52 -34.16 8.54
N MET A 216 8.24 -33.11 8.11
CA MET A 216 9.71 -33.11 7.97
C MET A 216 10.42 -32.72 9.28
N GLY A 217 9.69 -32.45 10.37
CA GLY A 217 10.22 -32.06 11.68
C GLY A 217 10.43 -30.55 11.86
N TYR A 218 10.08 -29.72 10.89
CA TYR A 218 10.22 -28.26 10.98
C TYR A 218 8.95 -27.64 11.57
N THR A 219 9.04 -27.01 12.74
CA THR A 219 7.87 -26.41 13.44
C THR A 219 8.11 -24.98 13.94
N GLY A 220 9.11 -24.27 13.42
CA GLY A 220 9.52 -22.94 13.88
C GLY A 220 10.64 -22.96 14.95
N ALA A 221 11.01 -24.14 15.46
CA ALA A 221 12.06 -24.29 16.47
C ALA A 221 13.37 -23.58 16.07
N GLY A 222 13.99 -22.89 17.02
CA GLY A 222 15.23 -22.13 16.82
C GLY A 222 15.05 -20.71 16.24
N VAL A 223 13.86 -20.35 15.77
CA VAL A 223 13.58 -19.03 15.19
C VAL A 223 12.89 -18.13 16.22
N LYS A 224 13.33 -16.87 16.32
CA LYS A 224 12.67 -15.83 17.13
C LYS A 224 11.75 -14.98 16.27
N VAL A 225 10.49 -14.89 16.68
CA VAL A 225 9.48 -14.06 16.01
C VAL A 225 8.93 -12.98 16.95
N ALA A 226 8.90 -11.73 16.48
CA ALA A 226 8.32 -10.61 17.21
C ALA A 226 6.95 -10.22 16.65
N VAL A 227 6.02 -9.86 17.53
CA VAL A 227 4.69 -9.32 17.19
C VAL A 227 4.55 -7.94 17.84
N PHE A 228 4.41 -6.91 17.02
CA PHE A 228 4.19 -5.53 17.43
C PHE A 228 2.69 -5.23 17.29
N ASP A 229 1.95 -5.21 18.40
CA ASP A 229 0.48 -5.10 18.36
C ASP A 229 -0.09 -4.66 19.74
N THR A 230 -1.35 -5.01 20.04
CA THR A 230 -2.05 -4.76 21.32
C THR A 230 -1.59 -5.66 22.47
N GLY A 231 -0.55 -6.47 22.31
CA GLY A 231 -0.04 -7.39 23.34
C GLY A 231 -0.54 -8.84 23.18
N LEU A 232 -0.38 -9.64 24.24
CA LEU A 232 -0.83 -11.04 24.28
C LEU A 232 -1.36 -11.40 25.68
N ALA A 233 -2.51 -12.07 25.74
CA ALA A 233 -3.07 -12.62 26.97
C ALA A 233 -2.15 -13.67 27.61
N GLU A 234 -1.79 -13.47 28.88
CA GLU A 234 -0.71 -14.21 29.55
C GLU A 234 -0.88 -15.73 29.59
N ASN A 235 -2.05 -16.19 30.05
CA ASN A 235 -2.32 -17.60 30.34
C ASN A 235 -3.13 -18.28 29.22
N HIS A 236 -2.93 -17.84 27.98
CA HIS A 236 -3.75 -18.27 26.85
C HIS A 236 -3.43 -19.72 26.40
N PRO A 237 -4.42 -20.64 26.36
CA PRO A 237 -4.18 -22.10 26.30
C PRO A 237 -3.68 -22.63 24.96
N HIS A 238 -3.55 -21.80 23.93
CA HIS A 238 -3.07 -22.20 22.61
C HIS A 238 -1.53 -22.18 22.50
N PHE A 239 -0.83 -21.45 23.37
CA PHE A 239 0.61 -21.24 23.27
C PHE A 239 1.38 -22.21 24.18
N LYS A 240 2.47 -22.80 23.69
CA LYS A 240 3.29 -23.71 24.50
C LYS A 240 3.98 -22.94 25.63
N ARG A 241 3.90 -23.46 26.86
CA ARG A 241 4.62 -22.90 28.02
C ARG A 241 6.12 -22.84 27.72
N GLY A 242 6.76 -21.72 28.05
CA GLY A 242 8.19 -21.48 27.78
C GLY A 242 8.53 -21.11 26.33
N LYS A 243 7.56 -21.02 25.40
CA LYS A 243 7.78 -20.46 24.05
C LYS A 243 7.52 -18.95 23.95
N ILE A 244 6.65 -18.41 24.80
CA ILE A 244 6.60 -16.96 25.07
C ILE A 244 7.90 -16.60 25.81
N LYS A 245 8.77 -15.82 25.16
CA LYS A 245 10.08 -15.40 25.71
C LYS A 245 10.09 -13.99 26.27
N ASP A 246 9.20 -13.13 25.75
CA ASP A 246 9.01 -11.76 26.24
C ASP A 246 7.55 -11.32 26.03
N ARG A 247 7.08 -10.52 26.98
CA ARG A 247 5.84 -9.73 26.93
C ARG A 247 6.20 -8.36 27.47
N SER A 248 6.75 -7.50 26.61
CA SER A 248 7.16 -6.14 26.97
C SER A 248 6.10 -5.13 26.54
N ASN A 249 5.92 -4.09 27.35
CA ASN A 249 5.03 -2.98 27.06
C ASN A 249 5.85 -1.71 26.88
N TRP A 250 5.55 -0.99 25.79
CA TRP A 250 6.22 0.24 25.37
C TRP A 250 5.31 1.46 25.59
N THR A 251 4.09 1.23 26.06
CA THR A 251 3.07 2.26 26.33
C THR A 251 3.05 2.68 27.80
N ASN A 252 2.53 3.87 28.08
CA ASN A 252 2.42 4.39 29.46
C ASN A 252 1.35 3.68 30.33
N GLU A 253 0.64 2.67 29.83
CA GLU A 253 -0.35 1.90 30.61
C GLU A 253 0.32 0.82 31.47
N LYS A 254 -0.25 0.50 32.64
CA LYS A 254 0.30 -0.51 33.57
C LYS A 254 -0.23 -1.92 33.30
N SER A 255 -0.09 -2.41 32.06
CA SER A 255 -0.51 -3.77 31.67
C SER A 255 0.35 -4.38 30.58
N LEU A 256 0.52 -5.71 30.63
CA LEU A 256 1.10 -6.55 29.57
C LEU A 256 0.03 -7.35 28.79
N ASP A 257 -1.19 -7.40 29.30
CA ASP A 257 -2.31 -8.15 28.71
C ASP A 257 -2.99 -7.40 27.57
N ASP A 258 -3.52 -8.17 26.63
CA ASP A 258 -4.21 -7.69 25.43
C ASP A 258 -5.68 -7.35 25.72
N GLY A 259 -5.99 -6.08 25.96
CA GLY A 259 -7.36 -5.61 26.17
C GLY A 259 -8.29 -5.68 24.95
N LEU A 260 -7.77 -5.96 23.75
CA LEU A 260 -8.50 -5.85 22.47
C LEU A 260 -8.57 -7.17 21.67
N GLY A 261 -7.74 -8.15 22.04
CA GLY A 261 -7.65 -9.47 21.41
C GLY A 261 -6.92 -9.50 20.06
N HIS A 262 -6.52 -8.35 19.49
CA HIS A 262 -5.93 -8.27 18.16
C HIS A 262 -4.54 -8.92 18.14
N GLY A 263 -3.62 -8.48 19.00
CA GLY A 263 -2.30 -9.08 19.16
C GLY A 263 -2.34 -10.57 19.55
N THR A 264 -3.29 -10.99 20.40
CA THR A 264 -3.50 -12.41 20.76
C THR A 264 -3.91 -13.26 19.55
N PHE A 265 -4.72 -12.72 18.65
CA PHE A 265 -5.11 -13.38 17.40
C PHE A 265 -3.93 -13.43 16.41
N VAL A 266 -3.22 -12.32 16.21
CA VAL A 266 -2.05 -12.18 15.34
C VAL A 266 -0.94 -13.14 15.77
N ALA A 267 -0.59 -13.17 17.05
CA ALA A 267 0.33 -14.15 17.64
C ALA A 267 -0.17 -15.59 17.44
N GLY A 268 -1.47 -15.83 17.58
CA GLY A 268 -2.09 -17.15 17.38
C GLY A 268 -1.90 -17.70 15.97
N VAL A 269 -2.07 -16.88 14.94
CA VAL A 269 -1.85 -17.27 13.53
C VAL A 269 -0.38 -17.66 13.27
N ILE A 270 0.57 -17.11 14.03
CA ILE A 270 1.99 -17.45 13.94
C ILE A 270 2.33 -18.71 14.75
N THR A 271 1.99 -18.77 16.05
CA THR A 271 2.52 -19.78 16.99
C THR A 271 1.48 -20.58 17.80
N SER A 272 0.18 -20.55 17.45
CA SER A 272 -0.81 -21.43 18.08
C SER A 272 -0.46 -22.91 17.89
N SER A 273 -0.46 -23.67 18.99
CA SER A 273 -0.11 -25.09 19.06
C SER A 273 -1.27 -26.01 19.43
N LYS A 274 -2.42 -25.44 19.79
CA LYS A 274 -3.67 -26.13 20.13
C LYS A 274 -4.83 -25.26 19.66
N GLU A 275 -5.74 -25.85 18.87
CA GLU A 275 -6.93 -25.20 18.28
C GLU A 275 -6.63 -23.99 17.36
N CYS A 276 -7.01 -24.11 16.09
CA CYS A 276 -6.65 -23.15 15.04
C CYS A 276 -5.13 -22.85 15.06
N LEU A 277 -4.35 -23.92 14.80
CA LEU A 277 -2.88 -23.92 14.83
C LEU A 277 -2.32 -22.84 13.91
N GLY A 278 -1.26 -22.18 14.39
CA GLY A 278 -0.41 -21.31 13.60
C GLY A 278 0.71 -22.10 12.91
N PHE A 279 1.45 -21.44 12.03
CA PHE A 279 2.46 -22.08 11.16
C PHE A 279 3.70 -22.59 11.91
N ALA A 280 4.09 -21.93 13.00
CA ALA A 280 5.37 -22.10 13.68
C ALA A 280 5.19 -22.33 15.20
N PRO A 281 4.52 -23.42 15.63
CA PRO A 281 4.12 -23.66 17.03
C PRO A 281 5.27 -23.90 18.02
N ASP A 282 6.52 -24.02 17.54
CA ASP A 282 7.74 -24.09 18.36
C ASP A 282 8.70 -22.91 18.15
N ALA A 283 8.27 -21.84 17.47
CA ALA A 283 9.04 -20.60 17.45
C ALA A 283 9.05 -19.91 18.82
N ASP A 284 10.14 -19.23 19.11
CA ASP A 284 10.30 -18.44 20.34
C ASP A 284 9.67 -17.06 20.10
N ILE A 285 8.51 -16.79 20.71
CA ILE A 285 7.70 -15.59 20.45
C ILE A 285 7.98 -14.47 21.47
N TYR A 286 8.15 -13.27 20.92
CA TYR A 286 8.34 -12.01 21.65
C TYR A 286 7.15 -11.11 21.31
N VAL A 287 6.37 -10.67 22.30
CA VAL A 287 5.20 -9.82 22.05
C VAL A 287 5.44 -8.45 22.65
N PHE A 288 5.51 -7.44 21.78
CA PHE A 288 5.77 -6.06 22.14
C PHE A 288 4.45 -5.29 22.03
N ARG A 289 3.86 -4.95 23.19
CA ARG A 289 2.67 -4.11 23.26
C ARG A 289 3.09 -2.66 22.97
N VAL A 290 2.75 -2.18 21.77
CA VAL A 290 3.05 -0.81 21.31
C VAL A 290 1.78 0.03 21.15
N PHE A 291 0.59 -0.56 21.27
CA PHE A 291 -0.69 0.16 21.32
C PHE A 291 -1.35 0.06 22.70
N THR A 292 -1.87 1.18 23.18
CA THR A 292 -2.70 1.27 24.39
C THR A 292 -4.08 0.62 24.17
N ASN A 293 -4.87 0.42 25.23
CA ASN A 293 -6.26 -0.05 25.08
C ASN A 293 -7.15 1.00 24.39
N ASN A 294 -6.80 2.28 24.52
CA ASN A 294 -7.37 3.39 23.76
C ASN A 294 -6.79 3.51 22.33
N GLN A 295 -5.97 2.54 21.90
CA GLN A 295 -5.41 2.41 20.55
C GLN A 295 -4.52 3.57 20.08
N VAL A 296 -3.98 4.33 21.03
CA VAL A 296 -2.90 5.31 20.83
C VAL A 296 -1.54 4.61 20.91
N SER A 297 -0.63 5.01 20.03
CA SER A 297 0.81 4.76 20.00
C SER A 297 1.56 6.09 19.73
N TYR A 298 2.89 6.07 19.78
CA TYR A 298 3.77 7.21 19.54
C TYR A 298 4.96 6.76 18.67
N THR A 299 5.47 7.60 17.77
CA THR A 299 6.62 7.24 16.91
C THR A 299 7.81 6.79 17.77
N SER A 300 8.10 7.48 18.88
CA SER A 300 9.18 7.11 19.80
C SER A 300 9.05 5.70 20.41
N TRP A 301 7.84 5.22 20.66
CA TRP A 301 7.60 3.85 21.17
C TRP A 301 7.97 2.79 20.13
N PHE A 302 7.70 3.05 18.84
CA PHE A 302 8.17 2.18 17.77
C PHE A 302 9.70 2.20 17.64
N LEU A 303 10.34 3.37 17.72
CA LEU A 303 11.80 3.49 17.65
C LEU A 303 12.51 2.68 18.77
N ASP A 304 12.05 2.82 20.01
CA ASP A 304 12.57 2.06 21.15
C ASP A 304 12.33 0.55 21.01
N ALA A 305 11.11 0.15 20.60
CA ALA A 305 10.77 -1.25 20.41
C ALA A 305 11.58 -1.90 19.26
N PHE A 306 11.86 -1.17 18.18
CA PHE A 306 12.74 -1.62 17.10
C PHE A 306 14.21 -1.73 17.56
N ASN A 307 14.74 -0.75 18.30
CA ASN A 307 16.06 -0.83 18.93
C ASN A 307 16.17 -2.08 19.84
N TYR A 308 15.10 -2.42 20.58
CA TYR A 308 15.04 -3.63 21.39
C TYR A 308 14.94 -4.92 20.56
N ALA A 309 14.21 -4.93 19.44
CA ALA A 309 14.15 -6.07 18.52
C ALA A 309 15.52 -6.40 17.91
N ILE A 310 16.28 -5.37 17.50
CA ILE A 310 17.66 -5.49 17.04
C ILE A 310 18.55 -6.10 18.14
N LEU A 311 18.50 -5.52 19.35
CA LEU A 311 19.26 -6.00 20.51
C LEU A 311 18.96 -7.47 20.87
N LYS A 312 17.69 -7.89 20.82
CA LYS A 312 17.29 -9.29 21.07
C LYS A 312 17.65 -10.25 19.93
N LYS A 313 18.11 -9.73 18.78
CA LYS A 313 18.39 -10.48 17.55
C LYS A 313 17.18 -11.31 17.13
N ILE A 314 16.06 -10.63 16.92
CA ILE A 314 14.82 -11.19 16.34
C ILE A 314 15.09 -11.59 14.88
N ASN A 315 14.54 -12.72 14.42
CA ASN A 315 14.70 -13.16 13.04
C ASN A 315 13.58 -12.64 12.13
N VAL A 316 12.35 -12.65 12.63
CA VAL A 316 11.13 -12.27 11.89
C VAL A 316 10.30 -11.31 12.73
N LEU A 317 9.81 -10.22 12.15
CA LEU A 317 8.97 -9.23 12.83
C LEU A 317 7.67 -9.02 12.05
N ASN A 318 6.53 -9.25 12.70
CA ASN A 318 5.22 -8.94 12.14
C ASN A 318 4.69 -7.62 12.70
N LEU A 319 4.39 -6.68 11.80
CA LEU A 319 3.66 -5.45 12.10
C LEU A 319 2.30 -5.48 11.40
N SER A 320 1.25 -5.89 12.11
CA SER A 320 -0.14 -5.93 11.59
C SER A 320 -0.80 -4.54 11.62
N ILE A 321 -0.05 -3.50 11.25
CA ILE A 321 -0.39 -2.08 11.34
C ILE A 321 0.14 -1.36 10.09
N GLY A 322 -0.66 -0.43 9.56
CA GLY A 322 -0.18 0.68 8.72
C GLY A 322 -0.26 2.00 9.51
N GLY A 323 0.48 3.04 9.12
CA GLY A 323 0.53 4.29 9.90
C GLY A 323 1.53 4.19 11.06
N PRO A 324 2.67 4.92 11.09
CA PRO A 324 2.96 6.20 10.43
C PRO A 324 2.94 6.22 8.90
N ASP A 325 2.89 7.43 8.35
CA ASP A 325 3.08 7.73 6.92
C ASP A 325 4.57 7.70 6.52
N PHE A 326 4.87 7.57 5.22
CA PHE A 326 6.22 7.56 4.68
C PHE A 326 6.99 8.89 4.83
N MET A 327 6.31 10.03 5.07
CA MET A 327 6.99 11.27 5.49
C MET A 327 7.40 11.25 6.98
N ASP A 328 7.09 10.20 7.75
CA ASP A 328 7.65 9.99 9.08
C ASP A 328 9.07 9.43 9.02
N HIS A 329 9.99 10.26 8.55
CA HIS A 329 11.39 9.90 8.34
C HIS A 329 12.09 9.17 9.51
N PRO A 330 11.82 9.45 10.81
CA PRO A 330 12.42 8.66 11.91
C PRO A 330 11.97 7.20 11.89
N PHE A 331 10.68 6.95 11.59
CA PHE A 331 10.13 5.61 11.49
C PHE A 331 10.67 4.88 10.24
N VAL A 332 10.74 5.57 9.09
CA VAL A 332 11.30 5.03 7.85
C VAL A 332 12.78 4.68 8.00
N ASP A 333 13.61 5.61 8.49
CA ASP A 333 15.03 5.38 8.82
C ASP A 333 15.20 4.13 9.70
N LYS A 334 14.35 3.97 10.72
CA LYS A 334 14.45 2.87 11.68
C LYS A 334 13.99 1.53 11.10
N VAL A 335 13.05 1.51 10.16
CA VAL A 335 12.69 0.30 9.40
C VAL A 335 13.83 -0.16 8.49
N TRP A 336 14.53 0.78 7.84
CA TRP A 336 15.76 0.47 7.10
C TRP A 336 16.86 -0.08 8.00
N GLU A 337 17.07 0.50 9.19
CA GLU A 337 18.06 0.00 10.14
C GLU A 337 17.69 -1.37 10.75
N LEU A 338 16.41 -1.58 11.10
CA LEU A 338 15.86 -2.85 11.57
C LEU A 338 16.12 -3.96 10.56
N THR A 339 15.79 -3.72 9.29
CA THR A 339 16.05 -4.68 8.21
C THR A 339 17.54 -4.84 7.95
N ALA A 340 18.35 -3.77 7.98
CA ALA A 340 19.82 -3.85 7.85
C ALA A 340 20.46 -4.79 8.89
N ASN A 341 19.90 -4.84 10.11
CA ASN A 341 20.26 -5.80 11.16
C ASN A 341 19.72 -7.23 10.93
N LYS A 342 19.42 -7.58 9.67
CA LYS A 342 18.90 -8.88 9.18
C LYS A 342 17.53 -9.30 9.72
N VAL A 343 16.76 -8.40 10.33
CA VAL A 343 15.40 -8.70 10.79
C VAL A 343 14.44 -8.71 9.59
N ILE A 344 13.78 -9.83 9.34
CA ILE A 344 12.84 -9.97 8.23
C ILE A 344 11.49 -9.35 8.64
N MET A 345 11.16 -8.17 8.11
CA MET A 345 9.92 -7.47 8.42
C MET A 345 8.79 -7.85 7.46
N VAL A 346 7.65 -8.22 8.04
CA VAL A 346 6.40 -8.53 7.34
C VAL A 346 5.31 -7.58 7.85
N SER A 347 4.59 -6.94 6.92
CA SER A 347 3.61 -5.90 7.26
C SER A 347 2.35 -5.98 6.41
N ALA A 348 1.21 -5.61 7.01
CA ALA A 348 -0.09 -5.53 6.35
C ALA A 348 -0.15 -4.35 5.37
N ILE A 349 -0.64 -4.55 4.14
CA ILE A 349 -0.60 -3.51 3.10
C ILE A 349 -1.64 -2.38 3.26
N GLY A 350 -2.69 -2.62 4.05
CA GLY A 350 -3.79 -1.69 4.32
C GLY A 350 -5.18 -2.27 4.08
N ASN A 351 -6.22 -1.60 4.57
CA ASN A 351 -7.62 -2.07 4.51
C ASN A 351 -8.54 -1.07 3.77
N ASP A 352 -7.96 -0.23 2.92
CA ASP A 352 -8.60 0.93 2.29
C ASP A 352 -8.90 0.69 0.80
N GLY A 353 -8.85 -0.58 0.37
CA GLY A 353 -9.35 -1.03 -0.93
C GLY A 353 -10.88 -0.88 -1.08
N PRO A 354 -11.42 -0.88 -2.32
CA PRO A 354 -10.78 -1.33 -3.56
C PRO A 354 -10.09 -0.20 -4.37
N LEU A 355 -9.90 0.98 -3.78
CA LEU A 355 -9.20 2.09 -4.43
C LEU A 355 -7.69 1.81 -4.58
N TYR A 356 -7.06 2.48 -5.54
CA TYR A 356 -5.66 2.35 -5.91
C TYR A 356 -4.83 3.49 -5.31
N GLY A 357 -3.55 3.26 -5.02
CA GLY A 357 -2.68 4.19 -4.27
C GLY A 357 -2.78 4.08 -2.75
N THR A 358 -3.70 3.26 -2.24
CA THR A 358 -4.14 3.16 -0.84
C THR A 358 -3.20 2.37 0.10
N LEU A 359 -1.93 2.24 -0.28
CA LEU A 359 -0.93 1.48 0.46
C LEU A 359 -0.53 2.18 1.77
N ASN A 360 -0.47 1.47 2.89
CA ASN A 360 0.05 2.04 4.12
C ASN A 360 1.56 1.73 4.32
N ASN A 361 2.30 2.68 4.89
CA ASN A 361 3.66 2.48 5.38
C ASN A 361 3.64 1.68 6.71
N PRO A 362 4.60 0.77 6.97
CA PRO A 362 5.82 0.49 6.20
C PRO A 362 5.69 -0.64 5.16
N ALA A 363 4.49 -1.16 4.89
CA ALA A 363 4.28 -2.25 3.94
C ALA A 363 4.54 -1.83 2.48
N ASP A 364 4.53 -0.53 2.19
CA ASP A 364 4.92 0.10 0.93
C ASP A 364 6.45 0.11 0.65
N GLN A 365 7.29 -0.05 1.68
CA GLN A 365 8.75 0.08 1.55
C GLN A 365 9.39 -1.10 0.80
N MET A 366 10.49 -0.84 0.09
CA MET A 366 11.15 -1.82 -0.78
C MET A 366 11.72 -3.04 -0.02
N ASP A 367 12.27 -2.85 1.18
CA ASP A 367 12.91 -3.91 1.97
C ASP A 367 11.92 -4.71 2.84
N VAL A 368 10.69 -4.19 3.03
CA VAL A 368 9.62 -4.83 3.80
C VAL A 368 8.80 -5.78 2.91
N ILE A 369 8.36 -6.92 3.45
CA ILE A 369 7.41 -7.83 2.80
C ILE A 369 5.99 -7.30 3.09
N GLY A 370 5.41 -6.59 2.12
CA GLY A 370 4.07 -6.02 2.17
C GLY A 370 3.02 -7.01 1.65
N VAL A 371 2.00 -7.29 2.47
CA VAL A 371 1.08 -8.42 2.28
C VAL A 371 -0.36 -7.96 2.04
N GLY A 372 -0.92 -8.30 0.88
CA GLY A 372 -2.34 -8.13 0.55
C GLY A 372 -3.21 -9.36 0.88
N GLY A 373 -4.53 -9.15 0.89
CA GLY A 373 -5.52 -10.15 1.32
C GLY A 373 -6.32 -10.77 0.18
N ILE A 374 -6.52 -12.09 0.22
CA ILE A 374 -7.48 -12.84 -0.63
C ILE A 374 -8.51 -13.60 0.21
N ASN A 375 -9.65 -13.94 -0.40
CA ASN A 375 -10.61 -14.92 0.14
C ASN A 375 -10.16 -16.37 -0.13
N PHE A 376 -10.93 -17.36 0.33
CA PHE A 376 -10.57 -18.79 0.17
C PHE A 376 -10.69 -19.27 -1.29
N GLU A 377 -11.47 -18.56 -2.08
CA GLU A 377 -11.75 -18.71 -3.51
C GLU A 377 -10.60 -18.16 -4.37
N ASN A 378 -9.63 -17.47 -3.75
CA ASN A 378 -8.43 -16.85 -4.34
C ASN A 378 -8.72 -15.58 -5.15
N GLN A 379 -9.79 -14.86 -4.84
CA GLN A 379 -10.06 -13.50 -5.31
C GLN A 379 -9.44 -12.49 -4.34
N ILE A 380 -9.01 -11.33 -4.86
CA ILE A 380 -8.56 -10.20 -4.03
C ILE A 380 -9.70 -9.75 -3.13
N ALA A 381 -9.48 -9.75 -1.81
CA ALA A 381 -10.49 -9.32 -0.85
C ALA A 381 -10.76 -7.82 -1.03
N ARG A 382 -12.03 -7.41 -0.99
CA ARG A 382 -12.46 -6.04 -1.37
C ARG A 382 -11.70 -4.94 -0.62
N PHE A 383 -11.49 -5.13 0.68
CA PHE A 383 -10.77 -4.20 1.55
C PHE A 383 -9.26 -4.11 1.28
N SER A 384 -8.63 -5.08 0.60
CA SER A 384 -7.18 -5.09 0.46
C SER A 384 -6.71 -3.87 -0.32
N SER A 385 -5.92 -3.00 0.32
CA SER A 385 -5.28 -1.84 -0.32
C SER A 385 -4.44 -2.26 -1.53
N ARG A 386 -4.32 -1.35 -2.49
CA ARG A 386 -3.77 -1.61 -3.83
C ARG A 386 -2.74 -0.56 -4.21
N GLY A 387 -1.75 -0.97 -4.99
CA GLY A 387 -0.73 -0.06 -5.51
C GLY A 387 -1.29 0.91 -6.55
N MET A 388 -0.45 1.72 -7.19
CA MET A 388 1.01 1.79 -7.08
C MET A 388 1.50 2.59 -5.85
N THR A 389 2.82 2.62 -5.56
CA THR A 389 3.35 3.46 -4.48
C THR A 389 3.29 4.96 -4.83
N THR A 390 2.79 5.79 -3.92
CA THR A 390 2.73 7.27 -4.07
C THR A 390 4.10 7.96 -3.87
N TRP A 391 5.17 7.19 -3.73
CA TRP A 391 6.53 7.67 -3.45
C TRP A 391 7.20 8.35 -4.66
N GLU A 392 6.69 8.08 -5.86
CA GLU A 392 7.25 8.55 -7.13
C GLU A 392 6.44 9.74 -7.73
N LEU A 393 5.23 9.98 -7.24
CA LEU A 393 4.36 11.11 -7.64
C LEU A 393 4.98 12.47 -7.22
N PRO A 394 4.73 13.58 -7.95
CA PRO A 394 3.99 13.66 -9.22
C PRO A 394 4.86 13.32 -10.45
N ARG A 395 6.13 12.94 -10.27
CA ARG A 395 7.15 12.91 -11.34
C ARG A 395 7.24 11.58 -12.10
N GLY A 396 6.28 10.69 -11.94
CA GLY A 396 6.25 9.40 -12.61
C GLY A 396 5.35 8.38 -11.90
N TYR A 397 5.43 7.13 -12.36
CA TYR A 397 4.59 6.03 -11.90
C TYR A 397 5.16 5.38 -10.63
N GLY A 398 4.29 4.92 -9.75
CA GLY A 398 4.68 4.17 -8.55
C GLY A 398 5.22 2.77 -8.81
N ARG A 399 5.86 2.20 -7.78
CA ARG A 399 6.40 0.83 -7.77
C ARG A 399 5.32 -0.22 -7.48
N ILE A 400 5.61 -1.46 -7.85
CA ILE A 400 4.79 -2.64 -7.58
C ILE A 400 4.70 -2.95 -6.07
N LYS A 401 3.49 -2.87 -5.52
CA LYS A 401 3.07 -3.31 -4.18
C LYS A 401 1.59 -3.71 -4.23
N PRO A 402 1.10 -4.67 -3.41
CA PRO A 402 1.84 -5.51 -2.45
C PRO A 402 2.91 -6.40 -3.11
N ASP A 403 3.77 -7.04 -2.32
CA ASP A 403 4.78 -7.96 -2.87
C ASP A 403 4.16 -9.33 -3.21
N ILE A 404 3.29 -9.82 -2.33
CA ILE A 404 2.51 -11.06 -2.45
C ILE A 404 1.15 -10.91 -1.76
N VAL A 405 0.22 -11.82 -2.06
CA VAL A 405 -1.06 -11.94 -1.36
C VAL A 405 -1.22 -13.29 -0.66
N THR A 406 -2.03 -13.34 0.40
CA THR A 406 -2.42 -14.58 1.06
C THR A 406 -3.80 -14.47 1.69
N TYR A 407 -4.32 -15.59 2.20
CA TYR A 407 -5.64 -15.67 2.82
C TYR A 407 -5.78 -14.63 3.95
N GLY A 408 -6.72 -13.71 3.75
CA GLY A 408 -6.97 -12.56 4.60
C GLY A 408 -8.44 -12.32 4.94
N SER A 409 -9.40 -13.01 4.29
CA SER A 409 -10.81 -13.03 4.73
C SER A 409 -11.16 -14.34 5.46
N ALA A 410 -12.06 -14.23 6.45
CA ALA A 410 -12.63 -15.31 7.27
C ALA A 410 -11.63 -16.24 7.97
N VAL A 411 -10.37 -15.81 8.15
CA VAL A 411 -9.29 -16.62 8.71
C VAL A 411 -9.52 -16.89 10.20
N ARG A 412 -9.43 -18.16 10.59
CA ARG A 412 -9.57 -18.63 11.97
C ARG A 412 -8.25 -18.55 12.74
N GLY A 413 -8.28 -17.89 13.90
CA GLY A 413 -7.15 -17.76 14.83
C GLY A 413 -7.61 -17.62 16.28
N SER A 414 -6.68 -17.45 17.22
CA SER A 414 -6.96 -17.40 18.67
C SER A 414 -7.93 -16.27 19.06
N ALA A 415 -8.91 -16.58 19.91
CA ALA A 415 -9.79 -15.60 20.55
C ALA A 415 -9.30 -15.26 21.97
N LEU A 416 -9.49 -14.02 22.43
CA LEU A 416 -8.86 -13.50 23.66
C LEU A 416 -9.04 -14.38 24.93
N LYS A 417 -10.17 -15.07 25.07
CA LYS A 417 -10.49 -15.93 26.23
C LYS A 417 -10.32 -17.43 25.96
N GLY A 418 -9.49 -17.80 24.97
CA GLY A 418 -9.35 -19.17 24.47
C GLY A 418 -10.36 -19.51 23.37
N GLY A 419 -10.11 -20.63 22.67
CA GLY A 419 -10.88 -21.02 21.49
C GLY A 419 -10.56 -20.15 20.26
N CYS A 420 -11.31 -20.34 19.18
CA CYS A 420 -11.07 -19.63 17.92
C CYS A 420 -12.09 -18.52 17.63
N ARG A 421 -11.64 -17.47 16.93
CA ARG A 421 -12.49 -16.51 16.22
C ARG A 421 -12.08 -16.42 14.75
N SER A 422 -13.01 -16.01 13.87
CA SER A 422 -12.71 -15.67 12.47
C SER A 422 -12.60 -14.15 12.32
N LEU A 423 -11.58 -13.68 11.60
CA LEU A 423 -11.41 -12.27 11.23
C LEU A 423 -11.04 -12.11 9.74
N SER A 424 -11.31 -10.93 9.20
CA SER A 424 -10.94 -10.51 7.86
C SER A 424 -10.17 -9.19 7.88
N GLY A 425 -9.09 -9.07 7.11
CA GLY A 425 -8.24 -7.87 7.01
C GLY A 425 -6.81 -8.21 6.55
N THR A 426 -6.07 -7.25 6.00
CA THR A 426 -4.64 -7.47 5.67
C THR A 426 -3.77 -7.55 6.92
N SER A 427 -4.22 -6.97 8.04
CA SER A 427 -3.70 -7.22 9.40
C SER A 427 -3.77 -8.70 9.82
N VAL A 428 -4.63 -9.49 9.18
CA VAL A 428 -4.77 -10.95 9.33
C VAL A 428 -3.95 -11.71 8.29
N ALA A 429 -3.79 -11.18 7.07
CA ALA A 429 -2.92 -11.76 6.04
C ALA A 429 -1.41 -11.66 6.39
N SER A 430 -0.98 -10.55 7.01
CA SER A 430 0.41 -10.35 7.46
C SER A 430 0.96 -11.49 8.34
N PRO A 431 0.31 -11.90 9.46
CA PRO A 431 0.81 -12.97 10.32
C PRO A 431 0.76 -14.36 9.67
N VAL A 432 -0.02 -14.56 8.61
CA VAL A 432 0.03 -15.79 7.80
C VAL A 432 1.36 -15.86 7.07
N VAL A 433 1.80 -14.76 6.46
CA VAL A 433 3.14 -14.67 5.84
C VAL A 433 4.24 -14.71 6.91
N ALA A 434 4.11 -14.00 8.04
CA ALA A 434 5.12 -14.03 9.09
C ALA A 434 5.27 -15.43 9.73
N GLY A 435 4.16 -16.15 9.91
CA GLY A 435 4.15 -17.55 10.33
C GLY A 435 4.80 -18.46 9.30
N ALA A 436 4.44 -18.31 8.02
CA ALA A 436 5.07 -19.05 6.92
C ALA A 436 6.59 -18.78 6.84
N VAL A 437 7.03 -17.53 6.93
CA VAL A 437 8.44 -17.13 6.96
C VAL A 437 9.16 -17.72 8.17
N THR A 438 8.54 -17.72 9.35
CA THR A 438 9.12 -18.31 10.58
C THR A 438 9.30 -19.83 10.44
N LEU A 439 8.31 -20.51 9.85
CA LEU A 439 8.39 -21.95 9.53
C LEU A 439 9.46 -22.23 8.47
N LEU A 440 9.51 -21.46 7.38
CA LEU A 440 10.53 -21.55 6.32
C LEU A 440 11.94 -21.36 6.86
N TYR A 441 12.16 -20.33 7.70
CA TYR A 441 13.45 -20.06 8.34
C TYR A 441 13.90 -21.27 9.17
N SER A 442 12.98 -21.90 9.94
CA SER A 442 13.30 -23.12 10.72
C SER A 442 13.70 -24.32 9.84
N ALA A 443 13.21 -24.37 8.60
CA ALA A 443 13.53 -25.41 7.62
C ALA A 443 14.86 -25.20 6.86
N VAL A 444 15.54 -24.06 7.09
CA VAL A 444 16.81 -23.71 6.45
C VAL A 444 17.85 -23.13 7.42
N LEU A 445 17.77 -23.49 8.71
CA LEU A 445 18.73 -23.04 9.75
C LEU A 445 20.19 -23.43 9.43
N ASP A 446 20.40 -24.55 8.77
CA ASP A 446 21.68 -25.00 8.20
C ASP A 446 22.26 -24.04 7.15
N ARG A 447 21.39 -23.22 6.52
CA ARG A 447 21.73 -22.20 5.52
C ARG A 447 21.52 -20.77 6.06
N SER A 448 21.36 -20.59 7.37
CA SER A 448 21.00 -19.30 8.00
C SER A 448 21.89 -18.10 7.61
N HIS A 449 23.15 -18.33 7.21
CA HIS A 449 24.05 -17.29 6.69
C HIS A 449 23.56 -16.62 5.40
N VAL A 450 22.88 -17.34 4.48
CA VAL A 450 22.29 -16.73 3.27
C VAL A 450 20.88 -16.16 3.49
N ILE A 451 20.32 -16.28 4.69
CA ILE A 451 18.95 -15.84 4.99
C ILE A 451 18.96 -14.40 5.52
N ASN A 452 18.40 -13.50 4.72
CA ASN A 452 18.29 -12.07 4.97
C ASN A 452 16.93 -11.56 4.42
N PRO A 453 16.54 -10.29 4.69
CA PRO A 453 15.27 -9.74 4.22
C PRO A 453 15.07 -9.86 2.70
N ALA A 454 16.08 -9.54 1.89
CA ALA A 454 15.99 -9.69 0.44
C ALA A 454 15.89 -11.17 0.01
N SER A 455 16.74 -12.07 0.51
CA SER A 455 16.73 -13.48 0.06
C SER A 455 15.44 -14.21 0.42
N MET A 456 14.86 -13.93 1.60
CA MET A 456 13.52 -14.41 1.96
C MET A 456 12.45 -13.82 1.04
N LYS A 457 12.45 -12.49 0.85
CA LYS A 457 11.49 -11.78 -0.01
C LYS A 457 11.55 -12.27 -1.47
N GLN A 458 12.74 -12.41 -2.02
CA GLN A 458 13.02 -13.00 -3.34
C GLN A 458 12.43 -14.42 -3.46
N ALA A 459 12.66 -15.28 -2.47
CA ALA A 459 12.15 -16.64 -2.50
C ALA A 459 10.61 -16.70 -2.44
N LEU A 460 9.97 -15.82 -1.67
CA LEU A 460 8.50 -15.71 -1.65
C LEU A 460 7.95 -15.21 -3.00
N MET A 461 8.55 -14.18 -3.59
CA MET A 461 8.10 -13.61 -4.88
C MET A 461 8.31 -14.59 -6.04
N ALA A 462 9.49 -15.22 -6.13
CA ALA A 462 9.82 -16.18 -7.19
C ALA A 462 9.06 -17.52 -7.10
N SER A 463 8.46 -17.83 -5.95
CA SER A 463 7.66 -19.04 -5.75
C SER A 463 6.15 -18.82 -5.87
N ALA A 464 5.70 -17.57 -5.80
CA ALA A 464 4.29 -17.20 -5.77
C ALA A 464 3.50 -17.73 -6.99
N ARG A 465 2.23 -18.04 -6.76
CA ARG A 465 1.27 -18.44 -7.80
C ARG A 465 0.44 -17.23 -8.20
N ARG A 466 0.70 -16.67 -9.37
CA ARG A 466 -0.16 -15.64 -9.95
C ARG A 466 -1.62 -16.08 -10.00
N LEU A 467 -2.50 -15.17 -9.64
CA LEU A 467 -3.94 -15.23 -9.82
C LEU A 467 -4.26 -14.82 -11.27
N PRO A 468 -5.17 -15.52 -11.98
CA PRO A 468 -5.62 -15.11 -13.29
C PRO A 468 -6.42 -13.79 -13.19
N GLU A 469 -6.44 -13.01 -14.28
CA GLU A 469 -7.29 -11.81 -14.45
C GLU A 469 -7.07 -10.65 -13.46
N VAL A 470 -6.08 -10.76 -12.54
CA VAL A 470 -5.73 -9.73 -11.54
C VAL A 470 -4.41 -9.04 -11.93
N ASN A 471 -4.31 -7.71 -11.74
CA ASN A 471 -3.10 -6.96 -12.11
C ASN A 471 -2.02 -6.92 -11.00
N MET A 472 -0.79 -6.60 -11.37
CA MET A 472 0.36 -6.66 -10.45
C MET A 472 0.29 -5.68 -9.27
N PHE A 473 -0.47 -4.59 -9.36
CA PHE A 473 -0.69 -3.66 -8.25
C PHE A 473 -1.80 -4.13 -7.27
N GLU A 474 -2.51 -5.22 -7.60
CA GLU A 474 -3.47 -5.87 -6.70
C GLU A 474 -2.89 -7.15 -6.07
N GLN A 475 -2.16 -7.96 -6.85
CA GLN A 475 -1.63 -9.25 -6.38
C GLN A 475 -0.13 -9.29 -6.07
N GLY A 476 0.64 -8.28 -6.47
CA GLY A 476 2.11 -8.36 -6.48
C GLY A 476 2.59 -9.45 -7.44
N HIS A 477 3.46 -10.34 -6.95
CA HIS A 477 3.87 -11.55 -7.66
C HIS A 477 2.86 -12.71 -7.55
N GLY A 478 1.79 -12.52 -6.77
CA GLY A 478 0.68 -13.46 -6.62
C GLY A 478 0.58 -14.09 -5.24
N LYS A 479 -0.14 -15.21 -5.18
CA LYS A 479 -0.44 -15.92 -3.93
C LYS A 479 0.76 -16.69 -3.39
N LEU A 480 0.99 -16.59 -2.09
CA LEU A 480 1.98 -17.39 -1.34
C LEU A 480 1.89 -18.91 -1.65
N ASP A 481 3.03 -19.51 -2.02
CA ASP A 481 3.24 -20.96 -2.12
C ASP A 481 4.36 -21.39 -1.16
N LEU A 482 3.98 -21.89 0.02
CA LEU A 482 4.91 -22.31 1.07
C LEU A 482 5.88 -23.41 0.62
N ILE A 483 5.43 -24.34 -0.23
CA ILE A 483 6.23 -25.52 -0.60
C ILE A 483 7.25 -25.16 -1.69
N ARG A 484 6.85 -24.33 -2.66
CA ARG A 484 7.81 -23.76 -3.62
C ARG A 484 8.79 -22.80 -2.94
N ALA A 485 8.34 -21.96 -2.00
CA ALA A 485 9.23 -21.08 -1.24
C ALA A 485 10.31 -21.87 -0.48
N TYR A 486 9.93 -22.98 0.16
CA TYR A 486 10.88 -23.92 0.78
C TYR A 486 11.88 -24.49 -0.22
N GLN A 487 11.41 -25.00 -1.37
CA GLN A 487 12.27 -25.53 -2.43
C GLN A 487 13.27 -24.48 -2.94
N THR A 488 12.78 -23.27 -3.24
CA THR A 488 13.61 -22.13 -3.65
C THR A 488 14.69 -21.83 -2.59
N LEU A 489 14.33 -21.73 -1.31
CA LEU A 489 15.28 -21.47 -0.21
C LEU A 489 16.33 -22.59 -0.02
N ARG A 490 15.95 -23.87 -0.16
CA ARG A 490 16.93 -24.99 -0.12
C ARG A 490 17.98 -24.87 -1.22
N THR A 491 17.59 -24.41 -2.40
CA THR A 491 18.49 -24.21 -3.56
C THR A 491 19.10 -22.80 -3.66
N TYR A 492 18.67 -21.86 -2.81
CA TYR A 492 18.99 -20.44 -2.97
C TYR A 492 20.50 -20.18 -2.90
N LYS A 493 20.99 -19.39 -3.85
CA LYS A 493 22.33 -18.79 -3.86
C LYS A 493 22.17 -17.26 -3.72
N PRO A 494 23.02 -16.57 -2.93
CA PRO A 494 22.98 -15.11 -2.82
C PRO A 494 23.05 -14.45 -4.19
N GLN A 495 22.00 -13.70 -4.56
CA GLN A 495 21.86 -13.08 -5.87
C GLN A 495 21.02 -11.80 -5.81
N ALA A 496 21.21 -10.89 -6.76
CA ALA A 496 20.26 -9.81 -6.99
C ALA A 496 19.05 -10.30 -7.82
N SER A 497 17.96 -9.54 -7.86
CA SER A 497 16.81 -9.78 -8.73
C SER A 497 16.02 -8.49 -9.01
N LEU A 498 15.09 -8.54 -9.96
CA LEU A 498 14.24 -7.42 -10.36
C LEU A 498 12.76 -7.68 -10.07
N SER A 499 12.02 -6.62 -9.73
CA SER A 499 10.58 -6.65 -9.46
C SER A 499 9.89 -5.43 -10.09
N PRO A 500 9.10 -5.59 -11.18
CA PRO A 500 8.85 -6.83 -11.91
C PRO A 500 10.13 -7.41 -12.58
N SER A 501 10.12 -8.70 -12.91
CA SER A 501 11.26 -9.41 -13.50
C SER A 501 11.37 -9.29 -15.02
N TYR A 502 10.40 -8.63 -15.67
CA TYR A 502 10.35 -8.25 -17.07
C TYR A 502 9.34 -7.11 -17.25
N ILE A 503 9.31 -6.48 -18.42
CA ILE A 503 8.31 -5.48 -18.82
C ILE A 503 7.65 -5.99 -20.11
N ASP A 504 6.38 -6.41 -20.06
CA ASP A 504 5.62 -6.81 -21.25
C ASP A 504 4.34 -5.98 -21.36
N LEU A 505 4.37 -4.95 -22.21
CA LEU A 505 3.23 -4.06 -22.44
C LEU A 505 2.14 -4.70 -23.32
N THR A 506 2.26 -6.00 -23.63
CA THR A 506 1.21 -6.80 -24.26
C THR A 506 0.47 -7.71 -23.27
N GLU A 507 0.96 -7.87 -22.03
CA GLU A 507 0.36 -8.73 -21.00
C GLU A 507 -0.72 -8.00 -20.18
N CYS A 508 -1.91 -7.78 -20.77
CA CYS A 508 -3.09 -7.38 -20.00
C CYS A 508 -3.82 -8.59 -19.37
N PRO A 509 -4.39 -8.46 -18.16
CA PRO A 509 -4.38 -7.28 -17.30
C PRO A 509 -3.14 -7.16 -16.39
N TYR A 510 -2.22 -8.11 -16.40
CA TYR A 510 -1.13 -8.19 -15.40
C TYR A 510 -0.28 -6.91 -15.34
N MET A 511 0.12 -6.38 -16.50
CA MET A 511 0.91 -5.14 -16.66
C MET A 511 0.04 -3.88 -16.82
N TRP A 512 -1.19 -3.86 -16.28
CA TRP A 512 -1.97 -2.62 -16.14
C TRP A 512 -1.22 -1.62 -15.21
N PRO A 513 -1.22 -0.30 -15.48
CA PRO A 513 -1.91 0.38 -16.58
C PRO A 513 -1.15 0.34 -17.91
N TYR A 514 0.16 0.03 -17.89
CA TYR A 514 1.06 0.16 -19.04
C TYR A 514 0.64 -0.66 -20.28
N CYS A 515 -0.08 -1.78 -20.12
CA CYS A 515 -0.55 -2.60 -21.24
C CYS A 515 -1.82 -2.06 -21.95
N THR A 516 -2.48 -1.03 -21.40
CA THR A 516 -3.80 -0.55 -21.90
C THR A 516 -3.72 0.29 -23.18
N GLN A 517 -2.52 0.74 -23.57
CA GLN A 517 -2.29 1.43 -24.84
C GLN A 517 -0.91 1.07 -25.42
N PRO A 518 -0.80 0.89 -26.75
CA PRO A 518 0.50 0.80 -27.41
C PRO A 518 1.22 2.16 -27.38
N ILE A 519 2.54 2.13 -27.49
CA ILE A 519 3.39 3.32 -27.59
C ILE A 519 3.61 3.73 -29.06
N TYR A 520 4.03 4.97 -29.29
CA TYR A 520 4.27 5.54 -30.62
C TYR A 520 5.30 6.67 -30.60
N TYR A 521 5.80 7.06 -31.78
CA TYR A 521 6.75 8.16 -31.90
C TYR A 521 6.11 9.52 -31.56
N GLY A 522 6.85 10.38 -30.87
CA GLY A 522 6.39 11.70 -30.45
C GLY A 522 5.51 11.72 -29.19
N GLY A 523 5.30 10.58 -28.54
CA GLY A 523 4.65 10.48 -27.23
C GLY A 523 5.62 10.67 -26.06
N MET A 524 5.08 11.05 -24.89
CA MET A 524 5.76 11.02 -23.61
C MET A 524 6.31 9.62 -23.30
N PRO A 525 7.46 9.52 -22.60
CA PRO A 525 8.03 8.22 -22.25
C PRO A 525 7.12 7.43 -21.31
N THR A 526 6.98 6.13 -21.58
CA THR A 526 6.37 5.20 -20.61
C THR A 526 7.41 4.87 -19.55
N ILE A 527 7.20 5.33 -18.32
CA ILE A 527 8.13 5.12 -17.19
C ILE A 527 7.65 3.95 -16.34
N VAL A 528 8.44 2.87 -16.30
CA VAL A 528 8.19 1.71 -15.43
C VAL A 528 9.25 1.67 -14.33
N ASN A 529 8.80 1.77 -13.07
CA ASN A 529 9.70 1.73 -11.91
C ASN A 529 9.89 0.30 -11.40
N VAL A 530 11.13 -0.19 -11.51
CA VAL A 530 11.54 -1.56 -11.14
C VAL A 530 12.35 -1.51 -9.84
N THR A 531 11.92 -2.26 -8.84
CA THR A 531 12.69 -2.48 -7.61
C THR A 531 13.77 -3.51 -7.85
N ILE A 532 15.03 -3.17 -7.55
CA ILE A 532 16.14 -4.11 -7.50
C ILE A 532 16.22 -4.64 -6.06
N LEU A 533 16.20 -5.95 -5.89
CA LEU A 533 16.43 -6.60 -4.59
C LEU A 533 17.82 -7.21 -4.56
N ASN A 534 18.57 -6.98 -3.49
CA ASN A 534 19.95 -7.44 -3.32
C ASN A 534 20.06 -8.52 -2.23
N GLY A 535 19.82 -9.77 -2.58
CA GLY A 535 19.98 -10.89 -1.65
C GLY A 535 21.44 -11.28 -1.36
N MET A 536 22.42 -10.55 -1.92
CA MET A 536 23.86 -10.80 -1.74
C MET A 536 24.46 -10.18 -0.47
N GLY A 537 23.90 -9.10 0.08
CA GLY A 537 24.43 -8.41 1.26
C GLY A 537 23.71 -7.10 1.61
N VAL A 538 24.02 -6.54 2.79
CA VAL A 538 23.40 -5.30 3.35
C VAL A 538 23.77 -4.01 2.58
N SER A 539 24.61 -4.13 1.55
CA SER A 539 24.88 -3.07 0.61
C SER A 539 25.27 -3.66 -0.73
N GLY A 540 24.98 -2.90 -1.78
CA GLY A 540 25.47 -3.18 -3.13
C GLY A 540 25.65 -1.90 -3.92
N LYS A 541 26.21 -2.02 -5.13
CA LYS A 541 26.32 -0.93 -6.09
C LYS A 541 26.04 -1.44 -7.50
N ILE A 542 25.56 -0.56 -8.36
CA ILE A 542 25.45 -0.83 -9.79
C ILE A 542 26.80 -0.45 -10.42
N VAL A 543 27.54 -1.43 -10.94
CA VAL A 543 28.96 -1.27 -11.32
C VAL A 543 29.12 -0.43 -12.58
N ASN A 544 28.33 -0.74 -13.60
CA ASN A 544 28.27 -0.05 -14.88
C ASN A 544 26.86 0.53 -15.07
N LYS A 545 26.72 1.61 -15.85
CA LYS A 545 25.40 2.10 -16.27
C LYS A 545 24.59 0.96 -16.91
N PRO A 546 23.28 0.81 -16.62
CA PRO A 546 22.42 -0.14 -17.34
C PRO A 546 22.46 0.10 -18.86
N GLU A 547 22.48 -0.98 -19.62
CA GLU A 547 22.60 -0.97 -21.08
C GLU A 547 21.31 -1.51 -21.73
N TRP A 548 20.89 -0.88 -22.83
CA TRP A 548 19.81 -1.37 -23.68
C TRP A 548 20.40 -2.27 -24.78
N GLN A 549 19.94 -3.52 -24.84
CA GLN A 549 20.34 -4.50 -25.85
C GLN A 549 19.12 -4.84 -26.72
N PRO A 550 18.90 -4.12 -27.83
CA PRO A 550 17.77 -4.36 -28.73
C PRO A 550 17.91 -5.70 -29.47
N TYR A 551 16.86 -6.52 -29.50
CA TYR A 551 16.85 -7.72 -30.33
C TYR A 551 16.55 -7.33 -31.78
N VAL A 552 17.60 -7.26 -32.61
CA VAL A 552 17.49 -6.85 -34.03
C VAL A 552 16.48 -7.68 -34.83
N PRO A 553 16.38 -9.02 -34.70
CA PRO A 553 15.37 -9.82 -35.41
C PRO A 553 13.94 -9.62 -34.89
N GLN A 554 13.77 -9.04 -33.70
CA GLN A 554 12.50 -8.73 -33.05
C GLN A 554 12.32 -7.20 -32.93
N HIS A 555 12.84 -6.45 -33.91
CA HIS A 555 12.60 -5.01 -34.07
C HIS A 555 13.00 -4.11 -32.87
N GLY A 556 13.85 -4.59 -31.95
CA GLY A 556 14.22 -3.84 -30.74
C GLY A 556 14.87 -2.47 -31.02
N THR A 557 15.45 -2.28 -32.20
CA THR A 557 16.01 -0.99 -32.67
C THR A 557 14.95 0.08 -32.95
N HIS A 558 13.66 -0.30 -32.96
CA HIS A 558 12.54 0.64 -33.00
C HIS A 558 12.22 1.25 -31.62
N ILE A 559 12.80 0.72 -30.53
CA ILE A 559 12.65 1.21 -29.15
C ILE A 559 13.89 2.00 -28.73
N GLU A 560 13.67 3.18 -28.17
CA GLU A 560 14.67 3.95 -27.43
C GLU A 560 14.40 3.81 -25.92
N VAL A 561 15.46 3.61 -25.12
CA VAL A 561 15.34 3.36 -23.68
C VAL A 561 16.34 4.18 -22.89
N ALA A 562 15.87 4.86 -21.85
CA ALA A 562 16.67 5.65 -20.92
C ALA A 562 16.47 5.17 -19.47
N PHE A 563 17.43 5.49 -18.59
CA PHE A 563 17.50 4.96 -17.23
C PHE A 563 17.81 6.03 -16.19
N THR A 564 17.08 6.01 -15.08
CA THR A 564 17.49 6.64 -13.81
C THR A 564 17.54 5.55 -12.75
N TYR A 565 18.61 5.48 -11.95
CA TYR A 565 18.84 4.33 -11.06
C TYR A 565 19.61 4.70 -9.79
N SER A 566 19.44 3.90 -8.75
CA SER A 566 20.21 3.99 -7.51
C SER A 566 21.66 3.53 -7.74
N SER A 567 22.64 4.42 -7.54
CA SER A 567 24.07 4.07 -7.64
C SER A 567 24.51 3.08 -6.55
N SER A 568 23.97 3.23 -5.35
CA SER A 568 24.12 2.32 -4.20
C SER A 568 22.77 1.69 -3.85
N LEU A 569 22.78 0.42 -3.45
CA LEU A 569 21.64 -0.31 -2.92
C LEU A 569 21.84 -0.48 -1.41
N TRP A 570 20.89 0.00 -0.61
CA TRP A 570 20.92 -0.08 0.85
C TRP A 570 19.50 0.14 1.42
N PRO A 571 19.06 -0.61 2.44
CA PRO A 571 19.78 -1.70 3.12
C PRO A 571 19.73 -3.03 2.35
N TRP A 572 18.70 -3.31 1.55
CA TRP A 572 18.60 -4.55 0.77
C TRP A 572 18.06 -4.33 -0.64
N SER A 573 17.85 -3.07 -1.04
CA SER A 573 17.16 -2.74 -2.28
C SER A 573 17.66 -1.44 -2.92
N GLY A 574 17.24 -1.24 -4.16
CA GLY A 574 17.48 -0.06 -4.97
C GLY A 574 16.42 0.05 -6.06
N TYR A 575 16.55 1.02 -6.96
CA TYR A 575 15.56 1.27 -8.02
C TYR A 575 16.21 1.40 -9.40
N LEU A 576 15.44 1.03 -10.41
CA LEU A 576 15.70 1.26 -11.82
C LEU A 576 14.41 1.79 -12.45
N ALA A 577 14.36 3.10 -12.71
CA ALA A 577 13.33 3.73 -13.52
C ALA A 577 13.68 3.49 -14.99
N VAL A 578 12.87 2.70 -15.69
CA VAL A 578 13.00 2.44 -17.13
C VAL A 578 12.08 3.38 -17.88
N SER A 579 12.64 4.28 -18.67
CA SER A 579 11.93 5.22 -19.52
C SER A 579 11.95 4.71 -20.96
N ILE A 580 10.77 4.44 -21.55
CA ILE A 580 10.63 3.78 -22.86
C ILE A 580 9.97 4.72 -23.86
N THR A 581 10.61 4.94 -25.00
CA THR A 581 10.11 5.71 -26.14
C THR A 581 10.23 4.92 -27.45
N VAL A 582 9.51 5.36 -28.48
CA VAL A 582 9.63 4.82 -29.85
C VAL A 582 10.60 5.68 -30.65
N SER A 583 11.50 5.05 -31.38
CA SER A 583 12.46 5.75 -32.24
C SER A 583 11.81 6.42 -33.44
N LYS A 584 12.46 7.47 -33.96
CA LYS A 584 12.00 8.15 -35.20
C LYS A 584 11.90 7.22 -36.41
N SER A 585 12.64 6.11 -36.42
CA SER A 585 12.59 5.10 -37.50
C SER A 585 11.24 4.37 -37.61
N ALA A 586 10.46 4.36 -36.53
CA ALA A 586 9.24 3.56 -36.38
C ALA A 586 7.96 4.42 -36.32
N ALA A 587 8.03 5.71 -36.65
CA ALA A 587 6.89 6.64 -36.54
C ALA A 587 5.65 6.24 -37.35
N THR A 588 5.83 5.45 -38.41
CA THR A 588 4.76 4.91 -39.27
C THR A 588 4.66 3.37 -39.22
N TRP A 589 5.29 2.74 -38.24
CA TRP A 589 5.35 1.27 -38.11
C TRP A 589 4.33 0.74 -37.10
N GLU A 590 3.73 -0.42 -37.39
CA GLU A 590 2.95 -1.19 -36.41
C GLU A 590 3.62 -2.55 -36.18
N GLY A 591 3.72 -2.96 -34.92
CA GLY A 591 4.21 -4.29 -34.57
C GLY A 591 4.50 -4.47 -33.09
N ILE A 592 5.22 -5.55 -32.77
CA ILE A 592 5.78 -5.81 -31.45
C ILE A 592 7.29 -5.72 -31.57
N ALA A 593 7.91 -4.93 -30.69
CA ALA A 593 9.35 -4.81 -30.59
C ALA A 593 9.84 -5.36 -29.24
N GLU A 594 10.99 -6.04 -29.25
CA GLU A 594 11.55 -6.73 -28.09
C GLU A 594 13.06 -6.47 -27.90
N GLY A 595 13.53 -6.60 -26.67
CA GLY A 595 14.95 -6.53 -26.30
C GLY A 595 15.15 -6.86 -24.83
N GLN A 596 16.34 -6.58 -24.30
CA GLN A 596 16.64 -6.70 -22.87
C GLN A 596 17.45 -5.52 -22.35
N ILE A 597 17.25 -5.18 -21.09
CA ILE A 597 18.12 -4.27 -20.34
C ILE A 597 19.06 -5.11 -19.49
N THR A 598 20.36 -4.82 -19.53
CA THR A 598 21.40 -5.53 -18.76
C THR A 598 22.07 -4.59 -17.77
N LEU A 599 22.25 -5.05 -16.52
CA LEU A 599 23.02 -4.35 -15.49
C LEU A 599 23.72 -5.34 -14.54
N THR A 600 24.84 -4.93 -13.95
CA THR A 600 25.57 -5.75 -12.98
C THR A 600 25.51 -5.12 -11.60
N VAL A 601 24.96 -5.86 -10.64
CA VAL A 601 25.00 -5.52 -9.21
C VAL A 601 26.20 -6.22 -8.58
N GLU A 602 27.00 -5.47 -7.83
CA GLU A 602 28.07 -5.98 -6.97
C GLU A 602 27.73 -5.72 -5.50
N SER A 603 28.00 -6.69 -4.63
CA SER A 603 28.01 -6.52 -3.17
C SER A 603 29.40 -6.84 -2.61
N PRO A 604 29.78 -6.27 -1.44
CA PRO A 604 30.96 -6.70 -0.72
C PRO A 604 30.94 -8.22 -0.43
N PRO A 605 32.12 -8.86 -0.25
CA PRO A 605 32.18 -10.23 0.27
C PRO A 605 31.55 -10.33 1.67
N GLU A 606 31.03 -11.51 2.03
CA GLU A 606 30.40 -11.72 3.33
C GLU A 606 30.71 -13.12 3.90
N TYR A 607 31.34 -13.15 5.08
CA TYR A 607 31.86 -14.35 5.80
C TYR A 607 32.93 -15.13 5.00
N ASP A 608 34.20 -14.95 5.38
CA ASP A 608 35.38 -15.68 4.89
C ASP A 608 35.65 -15.64 3.37
N GLU A 609 34.78 -15.00 2.59
CA GLU A 609 34.96 -14.64 1.18
C GLU A 609 35.97 -13.49 1.03
N ALA A 610 36.85 -13.58 0.03
CA ALA A 610 37.77 -12.49 -0.36
C ALA A 610 37.23 -11.65 -1.55
N GLU A 611 36.45 -12.27 -2.43
CA GLU A 611 35.98 -11.68 -3.69
C GLU A 611 34.54 -11.14 -3.58
N PRO A 612 34.21 -9.99 -4.19
CA PRO A 612 32.87 -9.41 -4.10
C PRO A 612 31.84 -10.22 -4.88
N ARG A 613 30.67 -10.42 -4.27
CA ARG A 613 29.54 -11.13 -4.89
C ARG A 613 28.96 -10.30 -6.04
N ARG A 614 28.77 -10.90 -7.22
CA ARG A 614 28.25 -10.23 -8.42
C ARG A 614 27.06 -10.99 -9.01
N THR A 615 26.05 -10.24 -9.44
CA THR A 615 24.92 -10.75 -10.24
C THR A 615 24.76 -9.90 -11.49
N GLU A 616 24.81 -10.53 -12.67
CA GLU A 616 24.32 -9.94 -13.91
C GLU A 616 22.80 -10.09 -13.97
N LEU A 617 22.09 -8.98 -14.11
CA LEU A 617 20.63 -8.93 -14.21
C LEU A 617 20.23 -8.64 -15.66
N ARG A 618 19.22 -9.37 -16.14
CA ARG A 618 18.59 -9.16 -17.45
C ARG A 618 17.11 -8.91 -17.25
N LEU A 619 16.61 -7.81 -17.80
CA LEU A 619 15.21 -7.41 -17.77
C LEU A 619 14.66 -7.44 -19.21
N PRO A 620 13.93 -8.48 -19.63
CA PRO A 620 13.28 -8.50 -20.93
C PRO A 620 12.28 -7.33 -21.04
N VAL A 621 12.27 -6.66 -22.19
CA VAL A 621 11.33 -5.58 -22.51
C VAL A 621 10.62 -5.93 -23.81
N LYS A 622 9.30 -5.84 -23.79
CA LYS A 622 8.41 -6.12 -24.91
C LYS A 622 7.30 -5.08 -24.98
N VAL A 623 7.11 -4.48 -26.15
CA VAL A 623 6.17 -3.38 -26.34
C VAL A 623 5.39 -3.54 -27.65
N LYS A 624 4.11 -3.15 -27.67
CA LYS A 624 3.41 -2.92 -28.93
C LYS A 624 3.65 -1.47 -29.37
N ILE A 625 4.10 -1.30 -30.60
CA ILE A 625 4.24 0.00 -31.28
C ILE A 625 3.10 0.15 -32.30
N ILE A 626 2.58 1.36 -32.44
CA ILE A 626 1.68 1.77 -33.54
C ILE A 626 2.22 3.04 -34.22
N PRO A 627 1.75 3.36 -35.45
CA PRO A 627 1.96 4.67 -36.06
C PRO A 627 1.44 5.79 -35.15
N THR A 628 2.09 6.95 -35.15
CA THR A 628 1.68 8.11 -34.33
C THR A 628 0.20 8.46 -34.56
N PRO A 629 -0.67 8.40 -33.53
CA PRO A 629 -2.09 8.69 -33.68
C PRO A 629 -2.36 10.15 -34.14
N PRO A 630 -3.50 10.41 -34.78
CA PRO A 630 -3.92 11.77 -35.11
C PRO A 630 -3.90 12.67 -33.88
N ARG A 631 -3.39 13.90 -34.02
CA ARG A 631 -3.27 14.90 -32.93
C ARG A 631 -4.56 15.04 -32.11
N SER A 632 -5.72 15.06 -32.77
CA SER A 632 -7.05 15.16 -32.15
C SER A 632 -7.48 13.96 -31.28
N LYS A 633 -6.71 12.86 -31.26
CA LYS A 633 -6.89 11.72 -30.35
C LYS A 633 -5.79 11.61 -29.28
N ARG A 634 -4.89 12.58 -29.18
CA ARG A 634 -3.80 12.62 -28.19
C ARG A 634 -4.10 13.67 -27.11
N ILE A 635 -4.29 13.19 -25.88
CA ILE A 635 -4.52 13.99 -24.67
C ILE A 635 -3.26 13.90 -23.80
N LEU A 636 -2.74 15.05 -23.39
CA LEU A 636 -1.72 15.15 -22.35
C LEU A 636 -2.43 15.45 -21.02
N TRP A 637 -2.25 14.61 -20.01
CA TRP A 637 -2.71 14.83 -18.64
C TRP A 637 -1.64 15.58 -17.87
N ASP A 638 -1.95 16.76 -17.33
CA ASP A 638 -1.08 17.44 -16.37
C ASP A 638 -1.09 16.70 -15.03
N GLN A 639 0.03 16.06 -14.71
CA GLN A 639 0.23 15.35 -13.45
C GLN A 639 1.20 16.11 -12.53
N PHE A 640 1.89 17.14 -13.04
CA PHE A 640 2.97 17.80 -12.32
C PHE A 640 2.45 18.72 -11.21
N HIS A 641 1.34 19.39 -11.47
CA HIS A 641 0.66 20.28 -10.53
C HIS A 641 -0.34 19.55 -9.63
N ASN A 642 -0.63 18.26 -9.91
CA ASN A 642 -1.44 17.39 -9.04
C ASN A 642 -0.74 17.10 -7.69
N LEU A 643 -1.55 16.71 -6.71
CA LEU A 643 -1.13 16.25 -5.40
C LEU A 643 -0.31 14.96 -5.42
N ARG A 644 0.88 15.02 -4.83
CA ARG A 644 1.53 13.84 -4.24
C ARG A 644 0.90 13.37 -2.92
N TYR A 645 1.04 14.17 -1.85
CA TYR A 645 0.69 13.83 -0.46
C TYR A 645 0.79 15.06 0.51
N PRO A 646 0.13 15.08 1.70
CA PRO A 646 0.36 16.01 2.82
C PRO A 646 1.77 16.50 3.20
N PRO A 647 1.87 17.83 3.36
CA PRO A 647 2.33 18.45 4.61
C PRO A 647 1.23 19.24 5.34
N GLY A 648 0.51 20.13 4.63
CA GLY A 648 -0.67 20.87 5.08
C GLY A 648 -2.00 20.05 5.03
N TYR A 649 -3.12 20.70 4.66
CA TYR A 649 -4.52 20.21 4.72
C TYR A 649 -5.23 20.06 3.33
N PHE A 650 -5.13 18.95 2.54
CA PHE A 650 -5.84 18.75 1.22
C PHE A 650 -7.16 17.96 1.34
N PRO A 651 -8.02 17.76 0.31
CA PRO A 651 -9.39 17.25 0.37
C PRO A 651 -9.56 15.89 -0.26
N ARG A 652 -10.27 15.06 0.45
CA ARG A 652 -11.55 14.51 -0.01
C ARG A 652 -12.38 15.57 -0.80
N ASP A 653 -12.07 15.80 -2.06
CA ASP A 653 -12.71 16.73 -3.02
C ASP A 653 -14.22 16.81 -2.80
N ASN A 654 -14.87 15.64 -2.79
CA ASN A 654 -16.26 15.50 -2.41
C ASN A 654 -16.60 15.98 -0.98
N LEU A 655 -17.10 17.23 -0.90
CA LEU A 655 -17.77 17.84 0.26
C LEU A 655 -18.67 16.84 1.02
N ARG A 656 -19.44 15.97 0.34
CA ARG A 656 -20.52 15.16 0.94
C ARG A 656 -20.07 14.09 1.92
N MET A 657 -18.82 13.64 1.88
CA MET A 657 -18.32 12.60 2.80
C MET A 657 -17.92 13.20 4.17
N LYS A 658 -18.13 12.45 5.26
CA LYS A 658 -18.28 13.03 6.62
C LYS A 658 -17.29 12.55 7.69
N ASN A 659 -16.26 11.79 7.31
CA ASN A 659 -15.43 11.02 8.26
C ASN A 659 -13.91 11.25 8.19
N ASP A 660 -13.38 11.74 7.07
CA ASP A 660 -11.92 11.92 6.87
C ASP A 660 -11.68 13.32 6.27
N PRO A 661 -11.20 14.30 7.05
CA PRO A 661 -11.14 15.72 6.67
C PRO A 661 -9.95 16.05 5.75
N LEU A 662 -9.37 15.06 5.08
CA LEU A 662 -8.17 15.18 4.29
C LEU A 662 -8.27 14.37 2.99
N ASP A 663 -7.52 14.73 1.94
CA ASP A 663 -6.99 13.70 1.03
C ASP A 663 -5.60 13.28 1.47
N TRP A 664 -5.46 11.97 1.49
CA TRP A 664 -4.27 11.21 1.80
C TRP A 664 -3.85 10.30 0.63
N ASN A 665 -4.69 10.11 -0.39
CA ASN A 665 -4.51 9.13 -1.46
C ASN A 665 -3.59 9.64 -2.57
N GLY A 666 -3.60 10.94 -2.82
CA GLY A 666 -2.84 11.58 -3.88
C GLY A 666 -3.50 11.46 -5.26
N ASP A 667 -3.50 12.59 -5.95
CA ASP A 667 -4.08 12.79 -7.27
C ASP A 667 -3.21 12.17 -8.35
N HIS A 668 -3.73 11.13 -8.99
CA HIS A 668 -3.08 10.52 -10.14
C HIS A 668 -4.08 9.82 -11.05
N ILE A 669 -3.85 9.93 -12.35
CA ILE A 669 -4.70 9.40 -13.42
C ILE A 669 -5.05 7.90 -13.29
N HIS A 670 -4.24 7.12 -12.56
CA HIS A 670 -4.48 5.70 -12.29
C HIS A 670 -4.86 5.36 -10.83
N THR A 671 -5.06 6.36 -9.94
CA THR A 671 -5.52 6.16 -8.55
C THR A 671 -6.99 6.56 -8.40
N ASN A 672 -7.29 7.83 -8.11
CA ASN A 672 -8.63 8.39 -7.95
C ASN A 672 -9.31 8.64 -9.30
N PHE A 673 -8.62 9.24 -10.27
CA PHE A 673 -9.19 9.54 -11.60
C PHE A 673 -9.26 8.33 -12.57
N LYS A 674 -9.04 7.12 -12.06
CA LYS A 674 -8.99 5.87 -12.84
C LYS A 674 -10.22 5.63 -13.72
N ASP A 675 -11.40 6.04 -13.29
CA ASP A 675 -12.62 5.83 -14.07
C ASP A 675 -12.75 6.84 -15.24
N MET A 676 -12.29 8.08 -15.07
CA MET A 676 -12.17 9.03 -16.18
C MET A 676 -11.11 8.56 -17.18
N TYR A 677 -9.97 8.03 -16.71
CA TYR A 677 -8.98 7.39 -17.56
C TYR A 677 -9.58 6.25 -18.40
N HIS A 678 -10.32 5.33 -17.76
CA HIS A 678 -11.00 4.24 -18.46
C HIS A 678 -12.04 4.73 -19.48
N HIS A 679 -12.78 5.81 -19.17
CA HIS A 679 -13.75 6.41 -20.09
C HIS A 679 -13.07 7.06 -21.31
N LEU A 680 -11.99 7.82 -21.12
CA LEU A 680 -11.24 8.44 -22.20
C LEU A 680 -10.56 7.37 -23.10
N ARG A 681 -9.98 6.32 -22.49
CA ARG A 681 -9.40 5.18 -23.22
C ARG A 681 -10.44 4.39 -24.02
N SER A 682 -11.66 4.17 -23.49
CA SER A 682 -12.72 3.44 -24.20
C SER A 682 -13.28 4.24 -25.39
N ASN A 683 -13.26 5.57 -25.32
CA ASN A 683 -13.54 6.48 -26.45
C ASN A 683 -12.36 6.62 -27.45
N GLY A 684 -11.30 5.82 -27.29
CA GLY A 684 -10.18 5.75 -28.22
C GLY A 684 -9.24 6.95 -28.18
N TYR A 685 -9.20 7.71 -27.08
CA TYR A 685 -8.17 8.73 -26.85
C TYR A 685 -6.93 8.08 -26.25
N PHE A 686 -5.76 8.43 -26.76
CA PHE A 686 -4.47 8.09 -26.17
C PHE A 686 -4.12 9.16 -25.13
N ILE A 687 -3.71 8.72 -23.95
CA ILE A 687 -3.55 9.59 -22.78
C ILE A 687 -2.14 9.43 -22.24
N GLU A 688 -1.46 10.55 -22.05
CA GLU A 688 -0.03 10.62 -21.76
C GLU A 688 0.18 11.45 -20.49
N VAL A 689 1.14 11.10 -19.63
CA VAL A 689 1.28 11.68 -18.28
C VAL A 689 2.42 12.68 -18.24
N LEU A 690 2.11 13.96 -18.00
CA LEU A 690 3.09 15.05 -17.89
C LEU A 690 3.57 15.20 -16.45
N GLY A 691 4.70 14.56 -16.11
CA GLY A 691 5.36 14.66 -14.81
C GLY A 691 6.37 15.82 -14.68
N SER A 692 6.18 16.91 -15.43
CA SER A 692 7.12 18.04 -15.55
C SER A 692 6.41 19.35 -15.92
N PRO A 693 7.00 20.55 -15.66
CA PRO A 693 6.44 21.85 -16.05
C PRO A 693 6.01 21.95 -17.52
N PHE A 694 5.06 22.86 -17.82
CA PHE A 694 4.57 23.13 -19.18
C PHE A 694 5.66 23.62 -20.15
N THR A 695 6.75 24.19 -19.61
CA THR A 695 7.95 24.57 -20.37
C THR A 695 8.72 23.37 -20.95
N CYS A 696 8.46 22.14 -20.48
CA CYS A 696 9.19 20.93 -20.87
C CYS A 696 8.56 20.11 -22.02
N PHE A 697 7.35 20.45 -22.53
CA PHE A 697 6.69 19.66 -23.58
C PHE A 697 6.39 20.43 -24.88
N ASP A 698 6.37 19.69 -26.00
CA ASP A 698 5.97 20.16 -27.33
C ASP A 698 4.45 19.99 -27.53
N ALA A 699 3.72 21.10 -27.47
CA ALA A 699 2.26 21.12 -27.64
C ALA A 699 1.78 20.83 -29.07
N SER A 700 2.66 20.88 -30.08
CA SER A 700 2.27 20.55 -31.45
C SER A 700 1.89 19.07 -31.60
N GLN A 701 2.41 18.21 -30.71
CA GLN A 701 2.12 16.78 -30.64
C GLN A 701 0.69 16.45 -30.15
N TYR A 702 0.08 17.33 -29.35
CA TYR A 702 -1.15 17.04 -28.58
C TYR A 702 -2.32 17.85 -29.09
N GLY A 703 -3.50 17.24 -29.19
CA GLY A 703 -4.74 17.96 -29.46
C GLY A 703 -5.23 18.71 -28.23
N THR A 704 -5.10 18.08 -27.06
CA THR A 704 -5.65 18.58 -25.80
C THR A 704 -4.63 18.44 -24.67
N LEU A 705 -4.46 19.51 -23.88
CA LEU A 705 -3.96 19.43 -22.50
C LEU A 705 -5.17 19.33 -21.55
N LEU A 706 -5.11 18.40 -20.63
CA LEU A 706 -6.15 18.12 -19.64
C LEU A 706 -5.56 18.38 -18.26
N ILE A 707 -6.04 19.43 -17.59
CA ILE A 707 -5.71 19.79 -16.21
C ILE A 707 -6.90 19.36 -15.36
N VAL A 708 -6.68 18.61 -14.28
CA VAL A 708 -7.72 18.05 -13.42
C VAL A 708 -7.22 18.14 -11.99
N ASP A 709 -7.93 18.89 -11.13
CA ASP A 709 -7.55 19.20 -9.74
C ASP A 709 -6.06 19.54 -9.60
N ALA A 710 -5.71 20.77 -9.99
CA ALA A 710 -4.34 21.25 -9.86
C ALA A 710 -4.13 21.91 -8.50
N GLU A 711 -3.14 21.40 -7.76
CA GLU A 711 -2.72 21.79 -6.41
C GLU A 711 -1.72 22.92 -6.32
N GLU A 712 -0.72 22.91 -7.19
CA GLU A 712 0.43 23.82 -7.09
C GLU A 712 0.18 25.15 -7.83
N GLU A 713 1.08 26.10 -7.59
CA GLU A 713 1.16 27.36 -8.34
C GLU A 713 1.91 27.16 -9.67
N TYR A 714 1.57 27.96 -10.69
CA TYR A 714 2.19 27.92 -12.02
C TYR A 714 3.27 29.00 -12.18
N PHE A 715 4.40 28.67 -12.79
CA PHE A 715 5.45 29.67 -13.05
C PHE A 715 5.06 30.64 -14.18
N PRO A 716 5.48 31.92 -14.17
CA PRO A 716 5.15 32.89 -15.22
C PRO A 716 5.56 32.45 -16.64
N GLU A 717 6.64 31.67 -16.74
CA GLU A 717 7.11 31.03 -17.97
C GLU A 717 6.11 30.00 -18.51
N GLU A 718 5.40 29.29 -17.63
CA GLU A 718 4.37 28.32 -17.98
C GLU A 718 3.08 28.98 -18.44
N VAL A 719 2.63 30.04 -17.77
CA VAL A 719 1.50 30.87 -18.23
C VAL A 719 1.79 31.42 -19.63
N THR A 720 3.00 31.92 -19.85
CA THR A 720 3.46 32.44 -21.14
C THR A 720 3.58 31.35 -22.21
N LYS A 721 4.01 30.14 -21.84
CA LYS A 721 4.12 28.96 -22.72
C LYS A 721 2.74 28.44 -23.10
N LEU A 722 1.85 28.22 -22.14
CA LEU A 722 0.51 27.68 -22.36
C LEU A 722 -0.31 28.60 -23.27
N LYS A 723 -0.28 29.92 -23.04
CA LYS A 723 -0.94 30.88 -23.95
C LYS A 723 -0.43 30.72 -25.39
N ARG A 724 0.89 30.67 -25.59
CA ARG A 724 1.49 30.46 -26.92
C ARG A 724 1.07 29.12 -27.53
N ASP A 725 0.95 28.07 -26.73
CA ASP A 725 0.50 26.76 -27.23
C ASP A 725 -0.97 26.80 -27.66
N ILE A 726 -1.84 27.49 -26.91
CA ILE A 726 -3.26 27.75 -27.25
C ILE A 726 -3.37 28.58 -28.54
N ASP A 727 -2.59 29.65 -28.68
CA ASP A 727 -2.51 30.47 -29.90
C ASP A 727 -2.06 29.64 -31.12
N ASN A 728 -1.31 28.55 -30.91
CA ASN A 728 -0.92 27.56 -31.93
C ASN A 728 -1.90 26.36 -32.04
N GLY A 729 -3.08 26.45 -31.43
CA GLY A 729 -4.17 25.50 -31.59
C GLY A 729 -4.12 24.29 -30.65
N LEU A 730 -3.47 24.38 -29.47
CA LEU A 730 -3.71 23.45 -28.36
C LEU A 730 -5.08 23.73 -27.74
N SER A 731 -5.94 22.72 -27.62
CA SER A 731 -7.12 22.81 -26.75
C SER A 731 -6.71 22.59 -25.30
N VAL A 732 -7.30 23.32 -24.36
CA VAL A 732 -7.11 23.09 -22.93
C VAL A 732 -8.46 22.82 -22.31
N ILE A 733 -8.56 21.75 -21.51
CA ILE A 733 -9.72 21.43 -20.69
C ILE A 733 -9.23 21.46 -19.24
N ILE A 734 -9.91 22.24 -18.39
CA ILE A 734 -9.61 22.34 -16.97
C ILE A 734 -10.84 21.84 -16.21
N PHE A 735 -10.68 20.75 -15.48
CA PHE A 735 -11.57 20.37 -14.39
C PHE A 735 -10.94 20.82 -13.08
N ALA A 736 -11.74 21.49 -12.27
CA ALA A 736 -11.34 22.03 -11.00
C ALA A 736 -12.52 21.87 -10.05
N ASP A 737 -12.30 21.18 -8.93
CA ASP A 737 -13.24 21.11 -7.83
C ASP A 737 -13.46 22.49 -7.16
N TRP A 738 -14.36 22.55 -6.18
CA TRP A 738 -14.85 23.80 -5.59
C TRP A 738 -13.75 24.70 -5.01
N TYR A 739 -14.04 25.99 -4.88
CA TYR A 739 -13.24 26.92 -4.05
C TYR A 739 -14.15 27.98 -3.46
N ASN A 740 -14.16 28.14 -2.13
CA ASN A 740 -14.90 29.22 -1.50
C ASN A 740 -14.32 29.57 -0.13
N VAL A 741 -13.86 30.81 0.02
CA VAL A 741 -13.21 31.32 1.24
C VAL A 741 -14.14 31.27 2.47
N SER A 742 -15.46 31.33 2.28
CA SER A 742 -16.45 31.23 3.37
C SER A 742 -16.82 29.79 3.75
N VAL A 743 -16.67 28.82 2.84
CA VAL A 743 -16.69 27.38 3.15
C VAL A 743 -15.41 27.01 3.87
N MET A 744 -14.25 27.40 3.32
CA MET A 744 -12.93 27.18 3.92
C MET A 744 -12.89 27.63 5.40
N LYS A 745 -13.37 28.85 5.69
CA LYS A 745 -13.46 29.40 7.06
C LYS A 745 -14.43 28.68 8.01
N LYS A 746 -15.31 27.81 7.51
CA LYS A 746 -16.23 26.95 8.29
C LYS A 746 -15.68 25.53 8.49
N VAL A 747 -14.92 25.02 7.52
CA VAL A 747 -14.38 23.64 7.51
C VAL A 747 -12.95 23.54 8.05
N LYS A 748 -12.32 24.70 8.34
CA LYS A 748 -11.25 24.78 9.32
C LYS A 748 -11.63 24.02 10.60
N PHE A 749 -10.67 23.33 11.19
CA PHE A 749 -10.84 22.68 12.48
C PHE A 749 -9.85 23.28 13.48
N TYR A 750 -10.21 23.23 14.76
CA TYR A 750 -9.23 23.45 15.80
C TYR A 750 -8.49 22.14 16.00
N ASP A 751 -7.22 22.09 15.61
CA ASP A 751 -6.40 20.95 15.93
C ASP A 751 -5.96 21.06 17.39
N GLU A 752 -6.52 20.21 18.25
CA GLU A 752 -6.12 20.10 19.65
C GLU A 752 -4.63 19.74 19.82
N ASN A 753 -3.98 19.23 18.76
CA ASN A 753 -2.61 18.73 18.80
C ASN A 753 -1.55 19.82 18.50
N THR A 754 -1.73 20.68 17.48
CA THR A 754 -0.92 21.91 17.28
C THR A 754 -1.44 23.13 18.05
N ARG A 755 -2.65 23.04 18.63
CA ARG A 755 -3.39 24.15 19.25
C ARG A 755 -3.68 25.33 18.32
N GLN A 756 -3.60 25.10 17.01
CA GLN A 756 -3.89 26.09 15.99
C GLN A 756 -5.21 25.76 15.28
N TRP A 757 -5.89 26.80 14.81
CA TRP A 757 -6.91 26.63 13.79
C TRP A 757 -6.19 26.34 12.48
N TRP A 758 -6.16 25.06 12.07
CA TRP A 758 -5.77 24.71 10.71
C TRP A 758 -6.87 25.25 9.80
N MET A 759 -6.59 26.40 9.20
CA MET A 759 -7.39 26.88 8.09
C MET A 759 -7.02 26.07 6.85
N PRO A 760 -7.98 25.90 5.94
CA PRO A 760 -7.67 25.51 4.58
C PRO A 760 -6.68 26.51 3.97
N ASP A 761 -5.52 26.07 3.46
CA ASP A 761 -4.62 26.97 2.73
C ASP A 761 -5.27 27.35 1.38
N THR A 762 -6.21 26.54 0.86
CA THR A 762 -7.02 26.87 -0.33
C THR A 762 -8.32 26.00 -0.40
N GLY A 763 -9.05 25.91 -1.52
CA GLY A 763 -10.42 25.36 -1.60
C GLY A 763 -10.57 23.84 -1.75
N GLY A 764 -10.61 23.38 -3.00
CA GLY A 764 -10.84 22.00 -3.49
C GLY A 764 -10.14 21.78 -4.83
N ALA A 765 -9.95 22.85 -5.62
CA ALA A 765 -8.88 23.02 -6.62
C ALA A 765 -8.23 24.42 -6.51
N ASN A 766 -7.07 24.68 -7.16
CA ASN A 766 -6.37 25.99 -7.03
C ASN A 766 -7.01 27.08 -7.85
N ILE A 767 -8.28 27.39 -7.61
CA ILE A 767 -8.99 28.43 -8.34
C ILE A 767 -8.22 29.77 -8.40
N PRO A 768 -7.48 30.23 -7.35
CA PRO A 768 -6.54 31.34 -7.50
C PRO A 768 -5.44 31.12 -8.55
N ALA A 769 -4.61 30.09 -8.44
CA ALA A 769 -3.50 29.86 -9.37
C ALA A 769 -3.95 29.46 -10.79
N LEU A 770 -5.07 28.72 -10.90
CA LEU A 770 -5.75 28.42 -12.16
C LEU A 770 -6.32 29.68 -12.81
N ASN A 771 -6.85 30.62 -12.02
CA ASN A 771 -7.28 31.92 -12.54
C ASN A 771 -6.09 32.75 -13.02
N ASP A 772 -4.95 32.76 -12.31
CA ASP A 772 -3.74 33.43 -12.80
C ASP A 772 -3.23 32.81 -14.12
N LEU A 773 -3.32 31.48 -14.27
CA LEU A 773 -3.00 30.75 -15.49
C LEU A 773 -3.91 31.16 -16.67
N ILE A 774 -5.23 31.24 -16.47
CA ILE A 774 -6.20 31.50 -17.55
C ILE A 774 -6.66 32.96 -17.70
N MET A 775 -6.27 33.86 -16.78
CA MET A 775 -6.58 35.30 -16.84
C MET A 775 -6.17 35.91 -18.19
N SER A 776 -5.05 35.45 -18.75
CA SER A 776 -4.54 35.91 -20.05
C SER A 776 -5.43 35.54 -21.26
N LEU A 777 -6.45 34.70 -21.05
CA LEU A 777 -7.46 34.27 -22.01
C LEU A 777 -8.82 34.97 -21.81
N GLY A 778 -8.96 35.82 -20.78
CA GLY A 778 -10.22 36.48 -20.43
C GLY A 778 -11.24 35.59 -19.72
N MET A 779 -10.80 34.45 -19.16
CA MET A 779 -11.62 33.52 -18.37
C MET A 779 -11.22 33.57 -16.89
N ALA A 780 -12.15 33.18 -16.02
CA ALA A 780 -11.90 32.90 -14.61
C ALA A 780 -13.01 32.00 -14.06
N PHE A 781 -12.66 31.12 -13.12
CA PHE A 781 -13.61 30.41 -12.26
C PHE A 781 -14.10 31.34 -11.14
N SER A 782 -15.38 31.21 -10.77
CA SER A 782 -16.00 31.84 -9.61
C SER A 782 -15.58 31.17 -8.29
N ASP A 783 -15.78 31.86 -7.16
CA ASP A 783 -15.74 31.23 -5.83
C ASP A 783 -17.10 30.69 -5.37
N GLU A 784 -18.11 30.60 -6.26
CA GLU A 784 -19.38 29.96 -5.94
C GLU A 784 -19.29 28.42 -5.98
N VAL A 785 -19.98 27.76 -5.06
CA VAL A 785 -20.01 26.29 -4.94
C VAL A 785 -21.40 25.79 -5.29
N TYR A 786 -21.48 24.98 -6.33
CA TYR A 786 -22.72 24.37 -6.82
C TYR A 786 -22.79 22.89 -6.43
N GLU A 787 -24.00 22.33 -6.36
CA GLU A 787 -24.22 20.91 -6.08
C GLU A 787 -25.33 20.38 -7.00
N GLY A 788 -25.01 19.41 -7.85
CA GLY A 788 -25.93 18.82 -8.83
C GLY A 788 -25.18 18.05 -9.92
N ASP A 789 -25.92 17.42 -10.83
CA ASP A 789 -25.39 16.80 -12.03
C ASP A 789 -25.47 17.79 -13.21
N PHE A 790 -24.43 17.85 -14.06
CA PHE A 790 -24.38 18.74 -15.23
C PHE A 790 -23.94 17.99 -16.48
N MET A 791 -24.54 18.29 -17.63
CA MET A 791 -24.23 17.67 -18.90
C MET A 791 -23.86 18.73 -19.96
N MET A 792 -22.60 18.76 -20.37
CA MET A 792 -22.16 19.61 -21.48
C MET A 792 -22.79 19.12 -22.80
N GLY A 793 -23.75 19.89 -23.32
CA GLY A 793 -24.42 19.60 -24.60
C GLY A 793 -25.87 20.06 -24.62
N ASP A 794 -26.55 20.01 -23.47
CA ASP A 794 -27.91 20.55 -23.31
C ASP A 794 -27.83 22.09 -23.19
N HIS A 795 -27.85 22.75 -24.34
CA HIS A 795 -28.02 24.20 -24.48
C HIS A 795 -29.47 24.53 -24.86
N ASP A 796 -30.41 24.28 -23.93
CA ASP A 796 -31.81 24.72 -23.93
C ASP A 796 -32.18 25.31 -22.55
#